data_AF-A0A9D8K683-F1
#
_entry.id   AF-A0A9D8K683-F1
#
_cell.length_a   1.000
_cell.length_b   1.000
_cell.length_c   1.000
_cell.angle_alpha   90.00
_cell.angle_beta   90.00
_cell.angle_gamma   90.00
#
_symmetry.space_group_name_H-M   'P 1'
#
loop_
_entity.id
_entity.type
_entity.pdbx_description
1 polymer ?
#
loop_
_entity_poly.entity_id
_entity_poly.type
_entity_poly.pdbx_seq_one_letter_code
_entity_poly.pdbx_strand_id
1 'polypeptide(L)'
;MARRNLWKRLFAGPRPSVDATDPLLQGGIDLITPSLLSGWVHHPHHALCDVRLLAGPHLLAQVRIDHPRPDVEEELQKKGLFGFQLEIAADLPLLRFEAPPLVLALSADGSQRFPLSFIGAPPTTQALLLAALDPERRGLRGHFDGLTPDGSQLHGWCYKAGEREPAKVWLRARDLPPRELLCQRMRPGMAGEGHVEACGFQLAIADWPEAAGGTVWATFDAVGLLRLPQIAPVQLPPVERPQPPSLLPELEPRAFSSQPNEAPEPNEAPEPSEAPDSSEAPDSSEAPEASEALEPSEAPEANEALEPSDFSESGSPPPRLMEPPVEIPVETLVEDSVAQDDHQMQIGPEVSVEPPKPAADYLAEIAKALSTNHLAEAKHELEEALTLYPDHLDLLLAANNLYRSCLDYDSAIAFAKEIIRHYPLYFDGYCRAAQDLSFCLGRHAEAMDIISAGLDGNPQELWTLWTAFLIHSEVQNDDLALDLGQRLAQFHPTFGQIYPLLSALLLKHGQRQKAEQLIETASSFLPEDPAIIRLKLDVLLGQRQEFAYRNLLYYLAKNSPIIIPEYFDHIHRFEVLSGHRPLKQRKTHQCDVCCVASDEAPYIAEFIHHYLALGFSNIFIGINNTTDKTEEIVRKISVLHPNVHALDVNHVQSSLAQLGCYRVLFDFARRQSESSYCLFVDVDEFWVADPFPKSIRDFLSEKSRFDVYSFHWIFALGEASFAPPLTPAQEYVWDAHVKSMCSYDAELIDVRAHAPLVTFSENLSCIRGHSPNQAMTSTLVGVDVHQIAHDYESSPIGLPGCAWILHRIFRSEIEYCHSLFKKNVNDPGNPIFKDNRDGYHFYPSTPGAHDYLDHVLPSAEVAKYHQSLNDFIDSCGISADINASRDHITETEIYNKLNGLTPKDLMRESARMSSIFSGTRFADWHKTNA
;
A
#
# COMPACT_ATOMS: atom_id res chain seq x y z
N MET A 1 -10.85 -34.39 -11.90
CA MET A 1 -9.48 -33.86 -11.68
C MET A 1 -9.47 -32.50 -11.01
N ALA A 2 -10.13 -31.44 -11.53
CA ALA A 2 -10.06 -30.06 -10.99
C ALA A 2 -10.11 -29.92 -9.45
N ARG A 3 -11.07 -30.53 -8.75
CA ARG A 3 -11.15 -30.50 -7.26
C ARG A 3 -9.88 -31.00 -6.57
N ARG A 4 -9.18 -31.99 -7.13
CA ARG A 4 -7.92 -32.55 -6.60
C ARG A 4 -6.74 -31.56 -6.70
N ASN A 5 -6.83 -30.58 -7.61
CA ASN A 5 -5.83 -29.50 -7.73
C ASN A 5 -6.18 -28.28 -6.86
N LEU A 6 -7.45 -28.08 -6.51
CA LEU A 6 -7.85 -27.11 -5.48
C LEU A 6 -7.34 -27.60 -4.11
N TRP A 7 -7.56 -28.87 -3.78
CA TRP A 7 -7.01 -29.48 -2.57
C TRP A 7 -5.48 -29.50 -2.52
N LYS A 8 -4.77 -29.74 -3.63
CA LYS A 8 -3.29 -29.56 -3.65
C LYS A 8 -2.81 -28.12 -3.40
N ARG A 9 -3.67 -27.10 -3.57
CA ARG A 9 -3.38 -25.70 -3.17
C ARG A 9 -3.78 -25.37 -1.74
N LEU A 10 -4.52 -26.25 -1.06
CA LEU A 10 -4.91 -26.14 0.35
C LEU A 10 -4.09 -27.08 1.25
N PHE A 11 -3.47 -28.12 0.67
CA PHE A 11 -2.56 -29.07 1.33
C PHE A 11 -1.09 -28.89 0.95
N ALA A 12 -0.75 -27.86 0.17
CA ALA A 12 0.47 -27.12 0.45
C ALA A 12 0.23 -26.48 1.84
N GLY A 13 0.89 -27.03 2.86
CA GLY A 13 0.46 -26.91 4.26
C GLY A 13 0.23 -25.46 4.72
N PRO A 14 -0.72 -25.24 5.65
CA PRO A 14 -1.05 -23.89 6.11
C PRO A 14 0.21 -23.18 6.58
N ARG A 15 0.43 -21.99 6.01
CA ARG A 15 1.47 -21.08 6.45
C ARG A 15 1.26 -20.80 7.95
N PRO A 16 2.31 -20.80 8.79
CA PRO A 16 2.17 -20.37 10.17
C PRO A 16 1.58 -18.96 10.20
N SER A 17 0.51 -18.77 11.00
CA SER A 17 -0.04 -17.46 11.29
C SER A 17 0.99 -16.66 12.10
N VAL A 18 1.38 -15.49 11.60
CA VAL A 18 2.50 -14.70 12.14
C VAL A 18 2.16 -14.11 13.52
N ASP A 19 0.89 -13.82 13.77
CA ASP A 19 0.43 -12.96 14.88
C ASP A 19 -0.34 -13.72 15.98
N ALA A 20 0.20 -14.87 16.38
CA ALA A 20 -0.22 -15.60 17.58
C ALA A 20 1.00 -15.99 18.42
N THR A 21 1.71 -14.98 18.94
CA THR A 21 2.66 -15.16 20.04
C THR A 21 1.91 -15.63 21.28
N ASP A 22 2.36 -16.72 21.91
CA ASP A 22 1.85 -17.14 23.22
C ASP A 22 2.02 -15.97 24.22
N PRO A 23 0.99 -15.57 24.98
CA PRO A 23 1.07 -14.42 25.90
C PRO A 23 2.05 -14.63 27.07
N LEU A 24 2.58 -15.85 27.25
CA LEU A 24 3.64 -16.18 28.21
C LEU A 24 5.03 -16.26 27.56
N LEU A 25 5.12 -16.16 26.22
CA LEU A 25 6.38 -16.00 25.50
C LEU A 25 6.93 -14.59 25.72
N GLN A 26 8.19 -14.52 26.12
CA GLN A 26 8.91 -13.28 26.35
C GLN A 26 10.08 -13.21 25.38
N GLY A 27 10.27 -12.06 24.74
CA GLY A 27 11.28 -11.86 23.69
C GLY A 27 10.75 -12.01 22.26
N GLY A 28 11.66 -12.22 21.31
CA GLY A 28 11.44 -12.09 19.87
C GLY A 28 12.75 -11.78 19.13
N ILE A 29 12.65 -11.10 17.99
CA ILE A 29 13.79 -10.72 17.15
C ILE A 29 14.15 -9.25 17.40
N ASP A 30 15.36 -8.96 17.87
CA ASP A 30 15.88 -7.60 18.07
C ASP A 30 16.41 -6.97 16.76
N LEU A 31 16.95 -7.81 15.86
CA LEU A 31 17.65 -7.38 14.65
C LEU A 31 17.37 -8.29 13.46
N ILE A 32 17.05 -7.68 12.31
CA ILE A 32 16.91 -8.35 11.01
C ILE A 32 17.83 -7.64 10.01
N THR A 33 18.78 -8.38 9.44
CA THR A 33 19.68 -7.92 8.36
C THR A 33 19.79 -8.99 7.27
N PRO A 34 20.33 -8.68 6.07
CA PRO A 34 20.47 -9.68 5.00
C PRO A 34 21.39 -10.87 5.31
N SER A 35 22.18 -10.81 6.39
CA SER A 35 23.16 -11.85 6.76
C SER A 35 22.96 -12.42 8.17
N LEU A 36 22.13 -11.81 9.02
CA LEU A 36 21.99 -12.16 10.44
C LEU A 36 20.59 -11.78 10.95
N LEU A 37 19.97 -12.72 11.66
CA LEU A 37 18.87 -12.47 12.58
C LEU A 37 19.39 -12.64 14.01
N SER A 38 19.08 -11.75 14.94
CA SER A 38 19.41 -11.96 16.36
C SER A 38 18.29 -11.47 17.27
N GLY A 39 18.22 -12.06 18.46
CA GLY A 39 17.19 -11.74 19.43
C GLY A 39 17.40 -12.45 20.75
N TRP A 40 16.33 -12.59 21.51
CA TRP A 40 16.26 -13.40 22.72
C TRP A 40 14.87 -14.01 22.89
N VAL A 41 14.75 -15.10 23.63
CA VAL A 41 13.45 -15.70 23.94
C VAL A 41 13.46 -16.47 25.26
N HIS A 42 12.35 -16.40 25.99
CA HIS A 42 12.09 -17.12 27.23
C HIS A 42 10.61 -17.56 27.30
N HIS A 43 10.33 -18.69 27.95
CA HIS A 43 8.98 -19.12 28.27
C HIS A 43 8.94 -19.72 29.69
N PRO A 44 7.96 -19.38 30.55
CA PRO A 44 7.96 -19.79 31.96
C PRO A 44 7.64 -21.28 32.16
N HIS A 45 6.98 -21.93 31.19
CA HIS A 45 6.55 -23.33 31.29
C HIS A 45 7.26 -24.29 30.32
N HIS A 46 8.08 -23.77 29.40
CA HIS A 46 8.78 -24.56 28.39
C HIS A 46 10.23 -24.11 28.31
N ALA A 47 11.17 -25.02 28.56
CA ALA A 47 12.58 -24.74 28.28
C ALA A 47 12.76 -24.66 26.77
N LEU A 48 13.24 -23.54 26.25
CA LEU A 48 13.49 -23.34 24.81
C LEU A 48 14.94 -23.71 24.48
N CYS A 49 15.19 -24.31 23.31
CA CYS A 49 16.49 -24.86 22.96
C CYS A 49 17.11 -24.30 21.66
N ASP A 50 16.28 -23.92 20.69
CA ASP A 50 16.73 -23.48 19.38
C ASP A 50 15.78 -22.47 18.71
N VAL A 51 16.28 -21.88 17.62
CA VAL A 51 15.56 -20.98 16.72
C VAL A 51 15.80 -21.42 15.28
N ARG A 52 14.73 -21.49 14.46
CA ARG A 52 14.74 -21.95 13.07
C ARG A 52 14.10 -20.90 12.15
N LEU A 53 14.81 -20.51 11.07
CA LEU A 53 14.27 -19.71 9.97
C LEU A 53 13.75 -20.66 8.88
N LEU A 54 12.45 -20.57 8.59
CA LEU A 54 11.76 -21.40 7.60
C LEU A 54 11.24 -20.54 6.43
N ALA A 55 11.07 -21.16 5.27
CA ALA A 55 10.23 -20.65 4.18
C ALA A 55 9.40 -21.78 3.60
N GLY A 56 8.10 -21.81 3.94
CA GLY A 56 7.25 -22.97 3.70
C GLY A 56 7.82 -24.22 4.39
N PRO A 57 8.00 -25.35 3.68
CA PRO A 57 8.59 -26.57 4.26
C PRO A 57 10.13 -26.53 4.38
N HIS A 58 10.80 -25.49 3.85
CA HIS A 58 12.26 -25.45 3.77
C HIS A 58 12.87 -24.78 5.01
N LEU A 59 13.75 -25.50 5.70
CA LEU A 59 14.67 -24.91 6.68
C LEU A 59 15.76 -24.13 5.94
N LEU A 60 15.91 -22.84 6.26
CA LEU A 60 16.92 -21.95 5.66
C LEU A 60 18.14 -21.76 6.57
N ALA A 61 17.93 -21.72 7.88
CA ALA A 61 18.97 -21.63 8.91
C ALA A 61 18.42 -22.01 10.29
N GLN A 62 19.31 -22.39 11.20
CA GLN A 62 19.00 -22.81 12.57
C GLN A 62 20.15 -22.43 13.50
N VAL A 63 19.84 -22.08 14.75
CA VAL A 63 20.82 -21.84 15.82
C VAL A 63 20.24 -22.27 17.17
N ARG A 64 21.08 -22.52 18.18
CA ARG A 64 20.64 -22.76 19.55
C ARG A 64 20.30 -21.45 20.28
N ILE A 65 19.54 -21.58 21.36
CA ILE A 65 19.34 -20.50 22.35
C ILE A 65 20.39 -20.71 23.45
N ASP A 66 21.56 -20.14 23.25
CA ASP A 66 22.76 -20.34 24.09
C ASP A 66 23.59 -19.07 24.32
N HIS A 67 23.15 -17.91 23.82
CA HIS A 67 23.89 -16.66 24.02
C HIS A 67 23.47 -15.98 25.35
N PRO A 68 24.43 -15.46 26.14
CA PRO A 68 24.14 -14.73 27.36
C PRO A 68 23.56 -13.34 27.05
N ARG A 69 22.53 -12.94 27.81
CA ARG A 69 21.87 -11.63 27.73
C ARG A 69 21.70 -11.05 29.13
N PRO A 70 22.71 -10.36 29.70
CA PRO A 70 22.65 -9.85 31.07
C PRO A 70 21.52 -8.85 31.31
N ASP A 71 21.16 -8.09 30.27
CA ASP A 71 19.98 -7.23 30.20
C ASP A 71 18.68 -8.01 30.43
N VAL A 72 18.53 -9.16 29.76
CA VAL A 72 17.38 -10.06 29.92
C VAL A 72 17.44 -10.83 31.23
N GLU A 73 18.62 -11.19 31.75
CA GLU A 73 18.76 -11.79 33.08
C GLU A 73 18.26 -10.85 34.20
N GLU A 74 18.51 -9.54 34.05
CA GLU A 74 18.07 -8.50 34.97
C GLU A 74 16.57 -8.23 34.85
N GLU A 75 16.04 -8.08 33.63
CA GLU A 75 14.60 -7.89 33.36
C GLU A 75 13.76 -9.06 33.88
N LEU A 76 14.18 -10.31 33.59
CA LEU A 76 13.47 -11.52 34.02
C LEU A 76 13.77 -11.93 35.47
N GLN A 77 14.66 -11.22 36.18
CA GLN A 77 15.17 -11.58 37.52
C GLN A 77 15.69 -13.03 37.61
N LYS A 78 16.22 -13.56 36.51
CA LYS A 78 16.46 -15.00 36.30
C LYS A 78 17.71 -15.21 35.48
N LYS A 79 18.64 -16.02 36.00
CA LYS A 79 19.84 -16.40 35.24
C LYS A 79 19.54 -17.44 34.16
N GLY A 80 20.17 -17.29 33.00
CA GLY A 80 19.97 -18.18 31.87
C GLY A 80 20.59 -17.67 30.56
N LEU A 81 20.70 -18.58 29.60
CA LEU A 81 21.06 -18.26 28.23
C LEU A 81 19.75 -18.11 27.45
N PHE A 82 19.45 -16.89 27.01
CA PHE A 82 18.19 -16.54 26.36
C PHE A 82 18.38 -15.98 24.96
N GLY A 83 19.60 -15.57 24.60
CA GLY A 83 19.90 -14.96 23.30
C GLY A 83 20.15 -15.99 22.19
N PHE A 84 20.00 -15.55 20.94
CA PHE A 84 20.33 -16.32 19.74
C PHE A 84 20.91 -15.41 18.63
N GLN A 85 21.78 -15.98 17.78
CA GLN A 85 22.34 -15.32 16.58
C GLN A 85 22.33 -16.27 15.38
N LEU A 86 21.34 -16.13 14.51
CA LEU A 86 21.08 -16.99 13.36
C LEU A 86 21.63 -16.34 12.08
N GLU A 87 22.75 -16.85 11.56
CA GLU A 87 23.31 -16.38 10.29
C GLU A 87 22.46 -16.81 9.09
N ILE A 88 22.35 -15.92 8.09
CA ILE A 88 21.71 -16.19 6.80
C ILE A 88 22.80 -16.40 5.76
N ALA A 89 22.89 -17.62 5.20
CA ALA A 89 23.89 -17.95 4.19
C ALA A 89 23.65 -17.20 2.87
N ALA A 90 24.74 -16.65 2.31
CA ALA A 90 24.71 -15.82 1.10
C ALA A 90 24.34 -16.64 -0.16
N ASP A 91 24.70 -17.92 -0.18
CA ASP A 91 24.62 -18.87 -1.30
C ASP A 91 23.39 -19.79 -1.29
N LEU A 92 22.41 -19.53 -0.40
CA LEU A 92 21.11 -20.24 -0.42
C LEU A 92 20.53 -20.29 -1.85
N PRO A 93 19.83 -21.37 -2.25
CA PRO A 93 19.33 -21.52 -3.61
C PRO A 93 18.37 -20.39 -4.03
N LEU A 94 18.08 -20.31 -5.34
CA LEU A 94 17.07 -19.40 -5.90
C LEU A 94 15.65 -19.86 -5.51
N LEU A 95 15.28 -19.56 -4.26
CA LEU A 95 14.02 -19.92 -3.63
C LEU A 95 12.87 -19.10 -4.24
N ARG A 96 11.95 -19.78 -4.92
CA ARG A 96 10.63 -19.21 -5.24
C ARG A 96 9.72 -19.44 -4.03
N PHE A 97 9.50 -18.40 -3.25
CA PHE A 97 8.73 -18.46 -2.01
C PHE A 97 7.23 -18.73 -2.26
N GLU A 98 6.83 -20.01 -2.26
CA GLU A 98 5.40 -20.41 -2.26
C GLU A 98 4.69 -20.06 -0.93
N ALA A 99 5.47 -19.77 0.11
CA ALA A 99 5.04 -19.30 1.43
C ALA A 99 6.01 -18.21 1.94
N PRO A 100 5.53 -17.24 2.74
CA PRO A 100 6.41 -16.24 3.35
C PRO A 100 7.39 -16.91 4.33
N PRO A 101 8.55 -16.28 4.57
CA PRO A 101 9.48 -16.71 5.60
C PRO A 101 8.94 -16.46 7.01
N LEU A 102 9.29 -17.33 7.96
CA LEU A 102 8.96 -17.18 9.38
C LEU A 102 10.08 -17.75 10.27
N VAL A 103 10.25 -17.17 11.45
CA VAL A 103 11.16 -17.63 12.49
C VAL A 103 10.36 -18.32 13.60
N LEU A 104 10.80 -19.49 14.05
CA LEU A 104 10.26 -20.21 15.21
C LEU A 104 11.34 -20.35 16.29
N ALA A 105 10.97 -20.23 17.56
CA ALA A 105 11.68 -20.89 18.66
C ALA A 105 11.00 -22.22 18.99
N LEU A 106 11.76 -23.24 19.39
CA LEU A 106 11.23 -24.54 19.80
C LEU A 106 11.64 -24.91 21.24
N SER A 107 10.81 -25.71 21.89
CA SER A 107 11.10 -26.27 23.22
C SER A 107 12.13 -27.40 23.16
N ALA A 108 12.79 -27.69 24.28
CA ALA A 108 13.86 -28.68 24.40
C ALA A 108 13.39 -30.14 24.24
N ASP A 109 12.10 -30.38 24.44
CA ASP A 109 11.37 -31.61 24.11
C ASP A 109 10.70 -31.52 22.72
N GLY A 110 11.00 -30.48 21.94
CA GLY A 110 10.41 -30.07 20.66
C GLY A 110 8.89 -29.88 20.62
N SER A 111 8.18 -30.10 21.74
CA SER A 111 6.73 -30.24 21.78
C SER A 111 5.96 -28.96 21.47
N GLN A 112 6.60 -27.80 21.65
CA GLN A 112 6.02 -26.49 21.38
C GLN A 112 6.83 -25.71 20.34
N ARG A 113 6.13 -24.86 19.58
CA ARG A 113 6.69 -24.00 18.52
C ARG A 113 6.12 -22.60 18.66
N PHE A 114 7.00 -21.64 18.86
CA PHE A 114 6.65 -20.25 19.14
C PHE A 114 7.09 -19.36 17.99
N PRO A 115 6.17 -18.69 17.25
CA PRO A 115 6.56 -17.74 16.21
C PRO A 115 7.27 -16.55 16.85
N LEU A 116 8.44 -16.18 16.31
CA LEU A 116 9.19 -15.01 16.76
C LEU A 116 8.94 -13.84 15.81
N SER A 117 8.44 -12.74 16.38
CA SER A 117 8.21 -11.48 15.67
C SER A 117 9.25 -10.42 16.05
N PHE A 118 9.38 -9.40 15.21
CA PHE A 118 10.31 -8.29 15.41
C PHE A 118 9.87 -7.41 16.58
N ILE A 119 10.75 -7.26 17.57
CA ILE A 119 10.48 -6.53 18.82
C ILE A 119 10.22 -5.05 18.51
N GLY A 120 9.16 -4.50 19.11
CA GLY A 120 8.72 -3.12 18.89
C GLY A 120 7.93 -2.86 17.60
N ALA A 121 7.94 -3.75 16.60
CA ALA A 121 7.07 -3.64 15.43
C ALA A 121 6.65 -5.00 14.80
N PRO A 122 5.93 -5.88 15.52
CA PRO A 122 5.60 -7.24 15.06
C PRO A 122 4.98 -7.35 13.64
N PRO A 123 4.04 -6.49 13.21
CA PRO A 123 3.45 -6.58 11.85
C PRO A 123 4.46 -6.38 10.71
N THR A 124 5.63 -5.79 10.99
CA THR A 124 6.69 -5.56 9.97
C THR A 124 7.57 -6.77 9.71
N THR A 125 7.53 -7.79 10.59
CA THR A 125 8.43 -8.96 10.56
C THR A 125 8.50 -9.63 9.19
N GLN A 126 7.34 -9.91 8.59
CA GLN A 126 7.27 -10.60 7.30
C GLN A 126 7.90 -9.77 6.16
N ALA A 127 7.73 -8.45 6.18
CA ALA A 127 8.32 -7.56 5.17
C ALA A 127 9.85 -7.48 5.33
N LEU A 128 10.34 -7.38 6.57
CA LEU A 128 11.77 -7.37 6.90
C LEU A 128 12.45 -8.69 6.47
N LEU A 129 11.84 -9.84 6.79
CA LEU A 129 12.38 -11.16 6.40
C LEU A 129 12.38 -11.36 4.88
N LEU A 130 11.33 -10.93 4.16
CA LEU A 130 11.28 -10.99 2.69
C LEU A 130 12.37 -10.12 2.05
N ALA A 131 12.59 -8.91 2.56
CA ALA A 131 13.63 -8.01 2.05
C ALA A 131 15.05 -8.52 2.35
N ALA A 132 15.27 -9.15 3.52
CA ALA A 132 16.56 -9.71 3.91
C ALA A 132 16.95 -10.95 3.09
N LEU A 133 15.97 -11.73 2.62
CA LEU A 133 16.16 -12.93 1.80
C LEU A 133 16.18 -12.67 0.28
N ASP A 134 16.06 -11.42 -0.16
CA ASP A 134 16.16 -11.02 -1.56
C ASP A 134 17.53 -11.43 -2.16
N PRO A 135 17.59 -12.14 -3.31
CA PRO A 135 18.85 -12.62 -3.91
C PRO A 135 19.90 -11.53 -4.20
N GLU A 136 19.48 -10.28 -4.43
CA GLU A 136 20.41 -9.16 -4.62
C GLU A 136 21.14 -8.79 -3.31
N ARG A 137 20.42 -8.86 -2.17
CA ARG A 137 20.84 -8.26 -0.88
C ARG A 137 21.29 -9.29 0.15
N ARG A 138 20.75 -10.51 0.10
CA ARG A 138 21.08 -11.62 1.03
C ARG A 138 22.59 -11.85 1.10
N GLY A 139 23.13 -11.94 2.31
CA GLY A 139 24.57 -12.06 2.57
C GLY A 139 25.35 -10.74 2.60
N LEU A 140 24.71 -9.57 2.42
CA LEU A 140 25.32 -8.27 2.73
C LEU A 140 25.56 -8.14 4.23
N ARG A 141 26.82 -7.89 4.60
CA ARG A 141 27.29 -7.54 5.96
C ARG A 141 27.72 -6.07 5.95
N GLY A 142 27.31 -5.28 6.94
CA GLY A 142 27.66 -3.86 7.02
C GLY A 142 27.33 -3.22 8.36
N HIS A 143 27.90 -2.04 8.60
CA HIS A 143 27.63 -1.20 9.78
C HIS A 143 27.82 0.27 9.41
N PHE A 144 27.02 1.15 10.01
CA PHE A 144 27.14 2.59 9.87
C PHE A 144 27.77 3.15 11.15
N ASP A 145 29.05 3.51 11.04
CA ASP A 145 29.87 3.96 12.16
C ASP A 145 29.46 5.36 12.63
N GLY A 146 28.86 6.15 11.74
CA GLY A 146 28.32 7.46 12.00
C GLY A 146 29.26 8.57 11.56
N LEU A 147 29.57 9.52 12.45
CA LEU A 147 30.50 10.61 12.16
C LEU A 147 31.96 10.20 12.37
N THR A 148 32.84 10.69 11.51
CA THR A 148 34.28 10.65 11.75
C THR A 148 34.65 11.44 13.01
N PRO A 149 35.81 11.17 13.66
CA PRO A 149 36.19 11.85 14.91
C PRO A 149 36.37 13.37 14.84
N ASP A 150 36.48 13.94 13.64
CA ASP A 150 36.52 15.38 13.35
C ASP A 150 35.13 15.99 13.08
N GLY A 151 34.07 15.18 13.08
CA GLY A 151 32.69 15.57 12.80
C GLY A 151 32.40 15.97 11.35
N SER A 152 33.34 15.79 10.40
CA SER A 152 33.22 16.33 9.04
C SER A 152 32.50 15.43 8.04
N GLN A 153 32.56 14.11 8.24
CA GLN A 153 32.12 13.10 7.29
C GLN A 153 31.29 12.01 7.96
N LEU A 154 30.22 11.58 7.28
CA LEU A 154 29.52 10.34 7.58
C LEU A 154 30.32 9.16 7.00
N HIS A 155 30.48 8.07 7.75
CA HIS A 155 31.14 6.85 7.26
C HIS A 155 30.55 5.53 7.79
N GLY A 156 30.92 4.45 7.12
CA GLY A 156 30.56 3.08 7.47
C GLY A 156 31.19 2.09 6.51
N TRP A 157 30.64 0.88 6.46
CA TRP A 157 31.05 -0.16 5.53
C TRP A 157 29.91 -1.11 5.15
N CYS A 158 30.01 -1.70 3.97
CA CYS A 158 29.13 -2.78 3.51
C CYS A 158 29.86 -3.63 2.47
N TYR A 159 29.72 -4.96 2.51
CA TYR A 159 30.18 -5.88 1.49
C TYR A 159 29.28 -7.13 1.46
N LYS A 160 29.30 -7.90 0.36
CA LYS A 160 28.65 -9.22 0.28
C LYS A 160 29.72 -10.30 0.29
N ALA A 161 29.58 -11.30 1.17
CA ALA A 161 30.61 -12.33 1.32
C ALA A 161 30.77 -13.15 0.03
N GLY A 162 32.01 -13.32 -0.44
CA GLY A 162 32.34 -14.04 -1.67
C GLY A 162 32.27 -13.23 -2.97
N GLU A 163 31.62 -12.06 -2.99
CA GLU A 163 31.58 -11.17 -4.15
C GLU A 163 32.74 -10.15 -4.12
N ARG A 164 33.07 -9.59 -5.30
CA ARG A 164 34.16 -8.59 -5.46
C ARG A 164 33.68 -7.22 -5.93
N GLU A 165 32.38 -7.07 -6.20
CA GLU A 165 31.82 -5.79 -6.64
C GLU A 165 31.51 -4.91 -5.41
N PRO A 166 31.69 -3.58 -5.49
CA PRO A 166 31.36 -2.68 -4.38
C PRO A 166 29.87 -2.75 -4.05
N ALA A 167 29.54 -3.03 -2.79
CA ALA A 167 28.16 -2.98 -2.32
C ALA A 167 27.58 -1.56 -2.41
N LYS A 168 26.25 -1.47 -2.40
CA LYS A 168 25.50 -0.22 -2.30
C LYS A 168 24.89 -0.07 -0.91
N VAL A 169 24.81 1.16 -0.43
CA VAL A 169 24.00 1.56 0.73
C VAL A 169 23.26 2.86 0.40
N TRP A 170 22.16 3.10 1.09
CA TRP A 170 21.41 4.34 0.97
C TRP A 170 21.42 5.08 2.31
N LEU A 171 21.89 6.33 2.29
CA LEU A 171 21.68 7.24 3.40
C LEU A 171 20.27 7.83 3.32
N ARG A 172 19.65 7.97 4.48
CA ARG A 172 18.28 8.42 4.67
C ARG A 172 18.25 9.58 5.66
N ALA A 173 17.48 10.60 5.32
CA ALA A 173 17.04 11.64 6.25
C ALA A 173 15.51 11.72 6.19
N ARG A 174 14.89 12.49 7.11
CA ARG A 174 13.45 12.78 7.02
C ARG A 174 13.19 13.72 5.83
N ASP A 175 12.10 13.48 5.10
CA ASP A 175 11.57 14.29 4.00
C ASP A 175 12.53 14.54 2.81
N LEU A 176 13.64 13.79 2.72
CA LEU A 176 14.58 13.80 1.60
C LEU A 176 14.62 12.45 0.85
N PRO A 177 14.92 12.44 -0.46
CA PRO A 177 15.11 11.21 -1.22
C PRO A 177 16.33 10.40 -0.71
N PRO A 178 16.33 9.06 -0.87
CA PRO A 178 17.44 8.21 -0.46
C PRO A 178 18.71 8.50 -1.28
N ARG A 179 19.83 8.75 -0.59
CA ARG A 179 21.12 9.04 -1.25
C ARG A 179 21.97 7.78 -1.33
N GLU A 180 22.11 7.23 -2.53
CA GLU A 180 22.96 6.07 -2.81
C GLU A 180 24.44 6.41 -2.61
N LEU A 181 25.20 5.48 -1.99
CA LEU A 181 26.66 5.48 -1.92
C LEU A 181 27.21 4.10 -2.33
N LEU A 182 28.34 4.11 -3.05
CA LEU A 182 29.12 2.91 -3.36
C LEU A 182 30.17 2.66 -2.28
N CYS A 183 30.19 1.43 -1.76
CA CYS A 183 31.07 0.96 -0.71
C CYS A 183 32.42 0.52 -1.30
N GLN A 184 33.21 1.49 -1.76
CA GLN A 184 34.45 1.27 -2.52
C GLN A 184 35.72 1.90 -1.90
N ARG A 185 35.64 2.56 -0.73
CA ARG A 185 36.82 3.07 -0.02
C ARG A 185 37.53 1.94 0.73
N MET A 186 38.86 2.00 0.80
CA MET A 186 39.66 1.06 1.57
C MET A 186 39.38 1.21 3.07
N ARG A 187 39.14 0.10 3.75
CA ARG A 187 38.97 -0.01 5.21
C ARG A 187 40.04 -0.97 5.78
N PRO A 188 41.22 -0.45 6.17
CA PRO A 188 42.31 -1.28 6.69
C PRO A 188 41.87 -2.14 7.87
N GLY A 189 42.35 -3.39 7.91
CA GLY A 189 41.98 -4.38 8.93
C GLY A 189 40.87 -5.35 8.47
N MET A 190 40.08 -5.00 7.44
CA MET A 190 39.07 -5.87 6.83
C MET A 190 39.69 -6.91 5.86
N ALA A 191 40.87 -7.44 6.20
CA ALA A 191 41.59 -8.43 5.40
C ALA A 191 41.60 -9.84 6.03
N GLY A 192 41.17 -9.95 7.30
CA GLY A 192 40.92 -11.24 7.93
C GLY A 192 39.80 -12.02 7.23
N GLU A 193 39.89 -13.34 7.26
CA GLU A 193 38.79 -14.28 6.93
C GLU A 193 38.13 -14.04 5.55
N GLY A 194 38.89 -13.51 4.58
CA GLY A 194 38.48 -13.40 3.17
C GLY A 194 37.55 -12.23 2.83
N HIS A 195 37.46 -11.23 3.70
CA HIS A 195 36.68 -10.02 3.45
C HIS A 195 37.31 -9.11 2.37
N VAL A 196 36.52 -8.19 1.82
CA VAL A 196 36.96 -7.20 0.82
C VAL A 196 37.38 -5.91 1.52
N GLU A 197 38.66 -5.53 1.46
CA GLU A 197 39.14 -4.28 2.07
C GLU A 197 38.49 -3.02 1.47
N ALA A 198 38.15 -3.03 0.19
CA ALA A 198 37.44 -1.95 -0.50
C ALA A 198 35.92 -2.01 -0.24
N CYS A 199 35.51 -1.94 1.03
CA CYS A 199 34.11 -2.03 1.48
C CYS A 199 33.61 -0.79 2.24
N GLY A 200 34.44 0.24 2.42
CA GLY A 200 34.08 1.46 3.13
C GLY A 200 33.23 2.40 2.28
N PHE A 201 32.30 3.12 2.92
CA PHE A 201 31.64 4.29 2.32
C PHE A 201 31.87 5.52 3.19
N GLN A 202 31.92 6.70 2.55
CA GLN A 202 32.11 7.97 3.24
C GLN A 202 31.55 9.13 2.41
N LEU A 203 30.95 10.12 3.08
CA LEU A 203 30.35 11.32 2.48
C LEU A 203 30.62 12.53 3.38
N ALA A 204 31.12 13.65 2.83
CA ALA A 204 31.25 14.87 3.61
C ALA A 204 29.88 15.52 3.83
N ILE A 205 29.67 16.13 5.00
CA ILE A 205 28.40 16.81 5.29
C ILE A 205 28.20 18.01 4.36
N ALA A 206 29.30 18.66 3.97
CA ALA A 206 29.32 19.72 2.96
C ALA A 206 28.84 19.25 1.57
N ASP A 207 28.93 17.95 1.25
CA ASP A 207 28.43 17.38 -0.01
C ASP A 207 26.92 17.05 0.07
N TRP A 208 26.29 17.17 1.24
CA TRP A 208 24.85 16.93 1.48
C TRP A 208 24.21 18.03 2.36
N PRO A 209 24.28 19.31 1.93
CA PRO A 209 23.82 20.45 2.72
C PRO A 209 22.33 20.42 3.05
N GLU A 210 21.51 19.68 2.27
CA GLU A 210 20.08 19.51 2.50
C GLU A 210 19.79 18.71 3.78
N ALA A 211 20.69 17.81 4.18
CA ALA A 211 20.55 17.00 5.40
C ALA A 211 21.16 17.68 6.65
N ALA A 212 21.81 18.84 6.51
CA ALA A 212 22.47 19.54 7.60
C ALA A 212 21.50 19.94 8.71
N GLY A 213 21.87 19.69 9.97
CA GLY A 213 20.96 19.84 11.12
C GLY A 213 19.83 18.80 11.18
N GLY A 214 19.76 17.85 10.25
CA GLY A 214 18.81 16.75 10.25
C GLY A 214 19.35 15.47 10.92
N THR A 215 18.46 14.53 11.20
CA THR A 215 18.82 13.19 11.68
C THR A 215 18.94 12.22 10.51
N VAL A 216 20.08 11.52 10.42
CA VAL A 216 20.45 10.62 9.31
C VAL A 216 20.65 9.18 9.78
N TRP A 217 20.26 8.22 8.96
CA TRP A 217 20.54 6.79 9.16
C TRP A 217 20.89 6.11 7.83
N ALA A 218 21.57 4.96 7.89
CA ALA A 218 21.90 4.16 6.70
C ALA A 218 21.01 2.91 6.57
N THR A 219 20.74 2.48 5.32
CA THR A 219 19.89 1.33 4.96
C THR A 219 20.50 0.50 3.81
N PHE A 220 20.22 -0.82 3.81
CA PHE A 220 20.64 -1.79 2.78
C PHE A 220 19.78 -1.73 1.51
N ASP A 221 18.72 -0.94 1.51
CA ASP A 221 17.82 -0.75 0.38
C ASP A 221 17.38 0.73 0.25
N ALA A 222 16.92 1.10 -0.94
CA ALA A 222 16.49 2.46 -1.26
C ALA A 222 15.14 2.86 -0.62
N VAL A 223 14.25 1.90 -0.33
CA VAL A 223 12.93 2.16 0.29
C VAL A 223 13.11 2.55 1.76
N GLY A 224 14.14 2.02 2.41
CA GLY A 224 14.57 2.30 3.77
C GLY A 224 14.11 1.26 4.79
N LEU A 225 13.76 0.05 4.34
CA LEU A 225 13.14 -1.00 5.15
C LEU A 225 14.16 -1.73 6.03
N LEU A 226 15.32 -2.09 5.47
CA LEU A 226 16.42 -2.74 6.18
C LEU A 226 17.46 -1.70 6.60
N ARG A 227 17.54 -1.40 7.90
CA ARG A 227 18.62 -0.56 8.45
C ARG A 227 19.96 -1.28 8.45
N LEU A 228 21.03 -0.53 8.19
CA LEU A 228 22.36 -0.97 8.62
C LEU A 228 22.41 -0.97 10.15
N PRO A 229 23.08 -1.95 10.78
CA PRO A 229 23.51 -1.86 12.18
C PRO A 229 24.18 -0.51 12.47
N GLN A 230 23.71 0.17 13.51
CA GLN A 230 24.17 1.48 13.99
C GLN A 230 23.69 1.67 15.44
N ILE A 231 24.47 2.36 16.29
CA ILE A 231 24.13 2.55 17.71
C ILE A 231 22.88 3.44 17.87
N ALA A 232 22.80 4.52 17.09
CA ALA A 232 21.64 5.40 17.01
C ALA A 232 21.65 6.13 15.65
N PRO A 233 20.49 6.67 15.20
CA PRO A 233 20.47 7.64 14.10
C PRO A 233 21.36 8.85 14.43
N VAL A 234 22.15 9.29 13.45
CA VAL A 234 23.16 10.33 13.62
C VAL A 234 22.54 11.70 13.42
N GLN A 235 22.61 12.53 14.45
CA GLN A 235 22.24 13.94 14.32
C GLN A 235 23.39 14.70 13.64
N LEU A 236 23.15 15.27 12.46
CA LEU A 236 24.14 16.08 11.77
C LEU A 236 24.26 17.47 12.42
N PRO A 237 25.48 18.06 12.47
CA PRO A 237 25.64 19.45 12.83
C PRO A 237 24.89 20.35 11.84
N PRO A 238 24.35 21.50 12.29
CA PRO A 238 23.91 22.53 11.37
C PRO A 238 25.13 23.07 10.61
N VAL A 239 25.05 23.13 9.28
CA VAL A 239 26.06 23.85 8.49
C VAL A 239 25.83 25.34 8.72
N GLU A 240 26.76 26.00 9.41
CA GLU A 240 26.81 27.46 9.41
C GLU A 240 26.95 27.93 7.97
N ARG A 241 25.90 28.57 7.45
CA ARG A 241 25.98 29.25 6.17
C ARG A 241 27.02 30.35 6.33
N PRO A 242 28.06 30.44 5.46
CA PRO A 242 28.99 31.56 5.50
C PRO A 242 28.17 32.84 5.35
N GLN A 243 28.24 33.74 6.32
CA GLN A 243 27.51 35.00 6.23
C GLN A 243 28.01 35.76 5.00
N PRO A 244 27.12 36.42 4.23
CA PRO A 244 27.58 37.36 3.21
C PRO A 244 28.45 38.42 3.92
N PRO A 245 29.57 38.85 3.31
CA PRO A 245 30.61 39.60 4.03
C PRO A 245 30.04 40.89 4.61
N SER A 246 29.93 40.93 5.94
CA SER A 246 29.59 42.15 6.68
C SER A 246 30.66 43.20 6.43
N LEU A 247 30.26 44.43 6.11
CA LEU A 247 31.18 45.56 6.01
C LEU A 247 31.86 45.77 7.38
N LEU A 248 33.18 45.58 7.40
CA LEU A 248 34.06 45.69 8.58
C LEU A 248 34.42 47.18 8.83
N PRO A 249 35.11 47.52 9.94
CA PRO A 249 34.60 47.54 11.31
C PRO A 249 35.00 48.87 12.02
N GLU A 250 34.80 49.05 13.33
CA GLU A 250 35.70 49.90 14.17
C GLU A 250 35.50 49.73 15.69
N LEU A 251 36.39 50.34 16.49
CA LEU A 251 37.27 49.56 17.38
C LEU A 251 37.63 50.22 18.73
N GLU A 252 37.44 49.44 19.82
CA GLU A 252 38.18 49.45 21.10
C GLU A 252 38.18 50.70 22.02
N PRO A 253 38.47 50.53 23.33
CA PRO A 253 39.81 50.92 23.81
C PRO A 253 40.44 50.09 24.97
N ARG A 254 41.53 49.36 24.64
CA ARG A 254 42.86 49.31 25.31
C ARG A 254 43.10 48.73 26.74
N ALA A 255 44.32 48.15 26.83
CA ALA A 255 45.25 48.03 27.99
C ALA A 255 45.17 46.76 28.89
N PHE A 256 46.27 46.11 29.36
CA PHE A 256 47.72 46.37 29.18
C PHE A 256 48.62 45.11 29.42
N SER A 257 49.66 44.92 28.57
CA SER A 257 50.89 44.10 28.78
C SER A 257 50.77 42.55 28.73
N SER A 258 51.78 41.75 28.36
CA SER A 258 53.20 42.03 28.05
C SER A 258 53.81 41.13 26.93
N GLN A 259 55.05 41.44 26.52
CA GLN A 259 55.85 40.99 25.33
C GLN A 259 56.59 39.63 25.51
N PRO A 260 57.45 39.08 24.58
CA PRO A 260 57.99 39.62 23.29
C PRO A 260 58.13 38.71 22.03
N ASN A 261 58.30 39.38 20.86
CA ASN A 261 59.17 39.06 19.68
C ASN A 261 58.93 37.79 18.82
N GLU A 262 59.25 37.71 17.51
CA GLU A 262 59.84 38.62 16.47
C GLU A 262 59.18 38.22 15.10
N ALA A 263 58.72 39.05 14.14
CA ALA A 263 59.16 40.31 13.48
C ALA A 263 59.99 40.08 12.18
N PRO A 264 60.07 41.03 11.20
CA PRO A 264 59.34 42.31 10.96
C PRO A 264 58.63 42.32 9.54
N GLU A 265 58.27 43.38 8.78
CA GLU A 265 58.44 44.86 8.90
C GLU A 265 57.29 45.76 8.33
N PRO A 266 56.98 45.88 7.00
CA PRO A 266 56.36 47.12 6.41
C PRO A 266 55.10 46.87 5.50
N ASN A 267 54.40 47.80 4.81
CA ASN A 267 54.01 49.25 4.84
C ASN A 267 52.86 49.42 3.77
N GLU A 268 52.13 50.52 3.49
CA GLU A 268 52.09 51.96 3.87
C GLU A 268 50.66 52.54 3.66
N ALA A 269 50.35 53.77 4.10
CA ALA A 269 49.01 54.43 4.08
C ALA A 269 49.15 55.99 4.25
N PRO A 270 48.16 56.87 4.61
CA PRO A 270 46.70 56.72 4.83
C PRO A 270 45.76 57.95 4.44
N GLU A 271 44.42 57.78 4.56
CA GLU A 271 43.41 58.70 5.25
C GLU A 271 43.13 60.20 4.89
N PRO A 272 42.23 60.97 5.60
CA PRO A 272 41.06 60.69 6.53
C PRO A 272 39.77 61.61 6.40
N SER A 273 38.67 61.38 7.17
CA SER A 273 38.09 62.29 8.25
C SER A 273 36.57 62.18 8.67
N GLU A 274 36.27 61.97 9.99
CA GLU A 274 35.15 62.53 10.85
C GLU A 274 33.63 62.08 10.71
N ALA A 275 32.67 62.10 11.69
CA ALA A 275 32.58 62.13 13.21
C ALA A 275 31.10 61.82 13.76
N PRO A 276 30.56 62.14 15.01
CA PRO A 276 29.58 61.28 15.78
C PRO A 276 28.31 61.91 16.51
N ASP A 277 27.50 61.13 17.29
CA ASP A 277 27.06 61.34 18.74
C ASP A 277 25.60 60.95 19.26
N SER A 278 25.51 60.50 20.56
CA SER A 278 24.43 60.42 21.64
C SER A 278 22.96 59.86 21.45
N SER A 279 22.13 59.45 22.46
CA SER A 279 22.26 58.82 23.84
C SER A 279 20.89 58.47 24.58
N GLU A 280 20.91 57.60 25.64
CA GLU A 280 19.95 57.41 26.81
C GLU A 280 18.62 56.55 26.78
N ALA A 281 17.94 56.37 27.95
CA ALA A 281 16.87 55.36 28.30
C ALA A 281 15.76 55.94 29.27
N PRO A 282 14.80 55.22 29.99
CA PRO A 282 14.99 54.08 30.93
C PRO A 282 13.86 52.96 31.03
N ASP A 283 13.00 52.91 32.09
CA ASP A 283 12.51 51.65 32.76
C ASP A 283 11.11 51.73 33.52
N SER A 284 10.64 50.62 34.17
CA SER A 284 9.47 50.34 35.08
C SER A 284 8.10 49.95 34.46
N SER A 285 7.21 49.09 35.04
CA SER A 285 7.21 48.04 36.12
C SER A 285 5.93 47.13 35.91
N GLU A 286 5.37 46.21 36.73
CA GLU A 286 5.52 45.72 38.14
C GLU A 286 4.82 44.32 38.33
N ALA A 287 4.69 43.77 39.56
CA ALA A 287 3.93 42.54 39.95
C ALA A 287 3.32 42.72 41.39
N PRO A 288 2.54 41.80 42.07
CA PRO A 288 2.89 40.38 42.35
C PRO A 288 1.75 39.33 42.67
N GLU A 289 2.18 38.05 42.80
CA GLU A 289 1.82 36.98 43.79
C GLU A 289 0.39 36.47 44.18
N ALA A 290 0.38 35.16 44.51
CA ALA A 290 -0.41 34.44 45.54
C ALA A 290 -1.93 34.15 45.34
N SER A 291 -2.52 33.05 45.84
CA SER A 291 -1.99 31.78 46.41
C SER A 291 -3.11 30.71 46.63
N GLU A 292 -2.70 29.52 47.11
CA GLU A 292 -3.52 28.47 47.79
C GLU A 292 -4.41 27.53 46.95
N ALA A 293 -4.75 26.41 47.58
CA ALA A 293 -5.42 25.22 47.04
C ALA A 293 -6.66 24.85 47.86
N LEU A 294 -7.46 23.87 47.41
CA LEU A 294 -8.12 22.84 48.25
C LEU A 294 -9.02 21.90 47.41
N GLU A 295 -8.88 20.59 47.64
CA GLU A 295 -9.96 19.60 47.54
C GLU A 295 -10.75 19.58 48.89
N PRO A 296 -11.82 18.78 49.14
CA PRO A 296 -12.45 17.72 48.34
C PRO A 296 -14.00 17.80 48.37
N SER A 297 -14.67 16.63 48.43
CA SER A 297 -16.11 16.41 48.71
C SER A 297 -17.09 16.72 47.55
N GLU A 298 -18.22 16.04 47.39
CA GLU A 298 -18.75 14.85 48.09
C GLU A 298 -19.72 14.07 47.19
N ALA A 299 -19.96 12.80 47.49
CA ALA A 299 -21.11 12.05 47.00
C ALA A 299 -22.14 11.92 48.14
N PRO A 300 -23.43 11.80 47.83
CA PRO A 300 -24.20 10.77 48.55
C PRO A 300 -25.27 10.04 47.73
N GLU A 301 -25.52 8.79 48.15
CA GLU A 301 -26.83 8.11 48.23
C GLU A 301 -27.65 7.79 46.95
N ALA A 302 -28.59 6.83 46.94
CA ALA A 302 -28.74 5.54 47.67
C ALA A 302 -29.98 4.79 47.11
N ASN A 303 -30.26 3.60 47.66
CA ASN A 303 -31.51 2.82 47.56
C ASN A 303 -31.78 2.11 46.20
N GLU A 304 -32.37 0.90 46.15
CA GLU A 304 -32.69 -0.04 47.24
C GLU A 304 -32.67 -1.51 46.79
N ALA A 305 -32.50 -2.38 47.79
CA ALA A 305 -32.31 -3.83 47.74
C ALA A 305 -33.44 -4.67 47.12
N LEU A 306 -33.11 -5.93 46.80
CA LEU A 306 -33.93 -7.09 47.19
C LEU A 306 -33.11 -8.41 47.16
N GLU A 307 -33.20 -9.15 48.27
CA GLU A 307 -32.62 -10.48 48.57
C GLU A 307 -33.69 -11.29 49.35
N PRO A 308 -33.50 -12.59 49.70
CA PRO A 308 -32.89 -13.71 48.97
C PRO A 308 -33.83 -14.95 49.02
N SER A 309 -33.35 -16.16 48.65
CA SER A 309 -33.89 -17.45 49.14
C SER A 309 -32.88 -18.60 49.02
N ASP A 310 -32.74 -19.40 50.07
CA ASP A 310 -31.78 -20.51 50.18
C ASP A 310 -32.14 -21.78 49.37
N PHE A 311 -31.15 -22.65 49.13
CA PHE A 311 -31.11 -23.99 49.78
C PHE A 311 -29.68 -24.60 49.73
N SER A 312 -29.45 -25.69 50.48
CA SER A 312 -28.19 -25.94 51.19
C SER A 312 -27.40 -27.23 50.86
N GLU A 313 -26.07 -27.11 50.96
CA GLU A 313 -25.05 -28.06 51.49
C GLU A 313 -25.01 -29.56 51.11
N SER A 314 -23.83 -30.02 50.65
CA SER A 314 -22.97 -31.08 51.27
C SER A 314 -21.76 -31.41 50.38
N GLY A 315 -20.58 -31.86 50.87
CA GLY A 315 -20.10 -31.96 52.25
C GLY A 315 -18.70 -32.62 52.43
N SER A 316 -17.61 -31.81 52.39
CA SER A 316 -16.30 -32.07 53.07
C SER A 316 -15.42 -33.28 52.57
N PRO A 317 -14.32 -33.70 53.26
CA PRO A 317 -12.95 -33.19 53.02
C PRO A 317 -11.83 -34.28 52.79
N PRO A 318 -10.54 -33.92 52.53
CA PRO A 318 -9.50 -34.87 52.08
C PRO A 318 -8.53 -35.44 53.18
N PRO A 319 -7.78 -36.52 52.89
CA PRO A 319 -6.74 -37.11 53.77
C PRO A 319 -5.29 -36.65 53.47
N ARG A 320 -4.30 -37.15 54.24
CA ARG A 320 -2.88 -36.69 54.27
C ARG A 320 -1.84 -37.82 54.07
N LEU A 321 -0.62 -37.39 53.72
CA LEU A 321 0.74 -37.94 53.97
C LEU A 321 0.93 -39.23 54.80
N MET A 322 1.86 -40.11 54.38
CA MET A 322 2.69 -40.97 55.26
C MET A 322 3.97 -41.52 54.56
N GLU A 323 5.00 -41.84 55.35
CA GLU A 323 6.32 -42.47 55.03
C GLU A 323 6.58 -43.66 56.01
N PRO A 324 7.73 -44.42 56.03
CA PRO A 324 8.84 -44.60 55.08
C PRO A 324 8.81 -46.06 54.49
N PRO A 325 9.69 -47.10 54.73
CA PRO A 325 10.97 -47.33 55.45
C PRO A 325 12.12 -47.90 54.53
N VAL A 326 13.10 -48.69 55.03
CA VAL A 326 14.45 -48.24 55.49
C VAL A 326 15.49 -49.41 55.61
N GLU A 327 16.80 -49.12 55.41
CA GLU A 327 18.06 -49.86 55.79
C GLU A 327 18.56 -51.21 55.15
N ILE A 328 19.72 -51.14 54.41
CA ILE A 328 21.05 -51.88 54.39
C ILE A 328 21.26 -53.39 54.84
N PRO A 329 22.48 -54.07 54.79
CA PRO A 329 23.83 -53.83 54.16
C PRO A 329 24.69 -55.05 53.60
N VAL A 330 25.88 -54.73 53.02
CA VAL A 330 27.26 -55.38 52.90
C VAL A 330 27.63 -56.82 52.39
N GLU A 331 28.78 -56.84 51.66
CA GLU A 331 30.02 -57.70 51.72
C GLU A 331 30.31 -59.04 50.94
N THR A 332 31.19 -58.92 49.92
CA THR A 332 32.53 -59.59 49.67
C THR A 332 32.76 -61.10 49.41
N LEU A 333 34.02 -61.39 49.00
CA LEU A 333 34.71 -62.67 48.66
C LEU A 333 34.49 -63.18 47.21
N VAL A 334 35.46 -63.79 46.51
CA VAL A 334 36.70 -64.55 46.90
C VAL A 334 37.96 -64.07 46.12
N GLU A 335 39.16 -64.43 46.62
CA GLU A 335 40.50 -64.02 46.17
C GLU A 335 41.22 -65.05 45.23
N ASP A 336 42.48 -64.72 44.86
CA ASP A 336 43.58 -65.63 44.45
C ASP A 336 43.61 -66.31 43.05
N SER A 337 44.77 -66.54 42.39
CA SER A 337 46.17 -66.04 42.59
C SER A 337 47.13 -66.40 41.41
N VAL A 338 48.42 -66.05 41.53
CA VAL A 338 49.65 -66.57 40.85
C VAL A 338 50.22 -65.84 39.61
N ALA A 339 51.14 -64.90 39.90
CA ALA A 339 52.51 -64.73 39.38
C ALA A 339 52.85 -64.65 37.85
N GLN A 340 53.32 -63.45 37.47
CA GLN A 340 54.58 -63.10 36.76
C GLN A 340 55.23 -64.08 35.76
N ASP A 341 55.55 -63.55 34.56
CA ASP A 341 56.97 -63.37 34.17
C ASP A 341 57.13 -62.18 33.18
N ASP A 342 58.32 -61.60 33.07
CA ASP A 342 58.61 -60.38 32.29
C ASP A 342 58.94 -60.66 30.81
N HIS A 343 58.32 -59.93 29.87
CA HIS A 343 58.96 -59.53 28.61
C HIS A 343 58.24 -58.36 27.91
N GLN A 344 59.00 -57.32 27.54
CA GLN A 344 58.51 -56.19 26.75
C GLN A 344 58.32 -56.56 25.27
N MET A 345 57.13 -56.31 24.69
CA MET A 345 56.97 -55.45 23.50
C MET A 345 55.50 -55.31 23.04
N GLN A 346 55.24 -54.23 22.29
CA GLN A 346 54.01 -53.91 21.55
C GLN A 346 52.71 -53.73 22.36
N ILE A 347 52.45 -52.46 22.67
CA ILE A 347 51.08 -51.96 22.88
C ILE A 347 50.35 -52.05 21.54
N GLY A 348 49.37 -52.96 21.43
CA GLY A 348 48.29 -52.82 20.45
C GLY A 348 47.28 -51.79 20.96
N PRO A 349 46.63 -50.99 20.09
CA PRO A 349 45.71 -49.97 20.56
C PRO A 349 44.52 -50.60 21.26
N GLU A 350 44.10 -49.99 22.37
CA GLU A 350 42.73 -50.15 22.85
C GLU A 350 41.80 -49.77 21.70
N VAL A 351 40.81 -50.63 21.42
CA VAL A 351 39.69 -50.23 20.57
C VAL A 351 38.85 -49.27 21.42
N SER A 352 39.22 -48.00 21.36
CA SER A 352 38.36 -46.90 21.77
C SER A 352 37.05 -47.07 21.03
N VAL A 353 36.00 -47.47 21.75
CA VAL A 353 34.64 -47.28 21.29
C VAL A 353 34.43 -45.77 21.37
N GLU A 354 34.68 -45.09 20.25
CA GLU A 354 34.44 -43.66 20.16
C GLU A 354 33.00 -43.36 20.59
N PRO A 355 32.78 -42.29 21.39
CA PRO A 355 31.43 -41.97 21.84
C PRO A 355 30.53 -41.78 20.62
N PRO A 356 29.31 -42.35 20.60
CA PRO A 356 28.45 -42.30 19.44
C PRO A 356 28.23 -40.85 19.00
N LYS A 357 28.39 -40.63 17.68
CA LYS A 357 28.25 -39.33 17.00
C LYS A 357 27.00 -38.61 17.51
N PRO A 358 27.12 -37.41 18.11
CA PRO A 358 25.98 -36.68 18.66
C PRO A 358 24.81 -36.55 17.67
N ALA A 359 23.58 -36.67 18.17
CA ALA A 359 22.37 -36.54 17.35
C ALA A 359 22.32 -35.21 16.56
N ALA A 360 22.92 -34.14 17.10
CA ALA A 360 23.07 -32.85 16.41
C ALA A 360 23.94 -32.93 15.14
N ASP A 361 24.99 -33.76 15.14
CA ASP A 361 25.90 -33.91 14.01
C ASP A 361 25.26 -34.77 12.91
N TYR A 362 24.52 -35.83 13.29
CA TYR A 362 23.64 -36.54 12.36
C TYR A 362 22.59 -35.60 11.74
N LEU A 363 21.94 -34.74 12.54
CA LEU A 363 20.95 -33.77 12.02
C LEU A 363 21.58 -32.77 11.04
N ALA A 364 22.78 -32.29 11.31
CA ALA A 364 23.52 -31.39 10.41
C ALA A 364 23.86 -32.07 9.08
N GLU A 365 24.28 -33.33 9.10
CA GLU A 365 24.61 -34.09 7.89
C GLU A 365 23.37 -34.54 7.10
N ILE A 366 22.28 -34.91 7.77
CA ILE A 366 20.96 -35.13 7.13
C ILE A 366 20.47 -33.85 6.44
N ALA A 367 20.59 -32.69 7.10
CA ALA A 367 20.21 -31.41 6.50
C ALA A 367 21.06 -31.03 5.28
N LYS A 368 22.37 -31.32 5.31
CA LYS A 368 23.33 -31.13 4.21
C LYS A 368 23.09 -32.10 3.05
N ALA A 369 22.76 -33.35 3.32
CA ALA A 369 22.37 -34.33 2.30
C ALA A 369 21.03 -33.96 1.65
N LEU A 370 20.06 -33.46 2.44
CA LEU A 370 18.79 -32.91 1.94
C LEU A 370 18.99 -31.68 1.05
N SER A 371 19.78 -30.68 1.47
CA SER A 371 20.00 -29.46 0.69
C SER A 371 20.78 -29.69 -0.61
N THR A 372 21.56 -30.77 -0.67
CA THR A 372 22.24 -31.24 -1.90
C THR A 372 21.47 -32.33 -2.67
N ASN A 373 20.23 -32.65 -2.25
CA ASN A 373 19.33 -33.64 -2.87
C ASN A 373 19.85 -35.09 -2.89
N HIS A 374 20.77 -35.46 -2.00
CA HIS A 374 21.29 -36.82 -1.82
C HIS A 374 20.38 -37.63 -0.88
N LEU A 375 19.14 -37.89 -1.32
CA LEU A 375 18.09 -38.54 -0.51
C LEU A 375 18.47 -39.93 0.03
N ALA A 376 19.34 -40.67 -0.65
CA ALA A 376 19.81 -41.98 -0.19
C ALA A 376 20.82 -41.87 0.98
N GLU A 377 21.66 -40.84 0.96
CA GLU A 377 22.63 -40.52 2.02
C GLU A 377 21.90 -39.98 3.26
N ALA A 378 20.97 -39.03 3.05
CA ALA A 378 20.08 -38.53 4.10
C ALA A 378 19.26 -39.65 4.77
N LYS A 379 18.87 -40.70 4.03
CA LYS A 379 18.18 -41.87 4.57
C LYS A 379 19.10 -42.78 5.37
N HIS A 380 20.34 -42.98 4.92
CA HIS A 380 21.31 -43.84 5.59
C HIS A 380 21.74 -43.26 6.94
N GLU A 381 22.12 -41.98 6.98
CA GLU A 381 22.47 -41.25 8.20
C GLU A 381 21.32 -41.26 9.21
N LEU A 382 20.09 -41.11 8.73
CA LEU A 382 18.88 -41.15 9.55
C LEU A 382 18.61 -42.55 10.13
N GLU A 383 18.78 -43.61 9.35
CA GLU A 383 18.58 -44.99 9.81
C GLU A 383 19.63 -45.40 10.85
N GLU A 384 20.86 -44.92 10.71
CA GLU A 384 21.91 -45.09 11.73
C GLU A 384 21.62 -44.26 12.99
N ALA A 385 21.30 -42.97 12.83
CA ALA A 385 20.97 -42.09 13.94
C ALA A 385 19.78 -42.58 14.77
N LEU A 386 18.73 -43.10 14.14
CA LEU A 386 17.57 -43.70 14.83
C LEU A 386 17.85 -45.11 15.38
N THR A 387 18.94 -45.77 14.99
CA THR A 387 19.40 -47.00 15.66
C THR A 387 20.08 -46.67 16.99
N LEU A 388 20.76 -45.52 17.08
CA LEU A 388 21.45 -45.04 18.30
C LEU A 388 20.53 -44.22 19.22
N TYR A 389 19.61 -43.45 18.64
CA TYR A 389 18.72 -42.49 19.32
C TYR A 389 17.26 -42.69 18.88
N PRO A 390 16.66 -43.88 19.11
CA PRO A 390 15.36 -44.27 18.54
C PRO A 390 14.17 -43.42 18.99
N ASP A 391 14.31 -42.70 20.11
CA ASP A 391 13.29 -41.85 20.70
C ASP A 391 13.57 -40.35 20.56
N HIS A 392 14.66 -39.93 19.91
CA HIS A 392 15.06 -38.53 19.84
C HIS A 392 14.21 -37.73 18.85
N LEU A 393 13.41 -36.77 19.36
CA LEU A 393 12.37 -36.11 18.58
C LEU A 393 12.83 -35.49 17.25
N ASP A 394 13.91 -34.71 17.22
CA ASP A 394 14.34 -34.08 15.96
C ASP A 394 14.71 -35.09 14.87
N LEU A 395 15.21 -36.28 15.24
CA LEU A 395 15.48 -37.36 14.29
C LEU A 395 14.17 -38.02 13.82
N LEU A 396 13.19 -38.21 14.71
CA LEU A 396 11.84 -38.67 14.32
C LEU A 396 11.09 -37.65 13.44
N LEU A 397 11.29 -36.35 13.66
CA LEU A 397 10.77 -35.26 12.82
C LEU A 397 11.49 -35.23 11.47
N ALA A 398 12.82 -35.34 11.44
CA ALA A 398 13.60 -35.45 10.22
C ALA A 398 13.16 -36.67 9.39
N ALA A 399 12.89 -37.80 10.04
CA ALA A 399 12.32 -38.99 9.40
C ALA A 399 10.95 -38.73 8.79
N ASN A 400 9.99 -38.23 9.57
CA ASN A 400 8.66 -37.93 9.04
C ASN A 400 8.73 -36.95 7.84
N ASN A 401 9.57 -35.91 7.91
CA ASN A 401 9.76 -34.95 6.82
C ASN A 401 10.43 -35.59 5.58
N LEU A 402 11.49 -36.41 5.75
CA LEU A 402 12.17 -37.11 4.66
C LEU A 402 11.22 -38.07 3.95
N TYR A 403 10.53 -38.94 4.69
CA TYR A 403 9.63 -39.94 4.11
C TYR A 403 8.39 -39.29 3.45
N ARG A 404 7.84 -38.20 4.00
CA ARG A 404 6.82 -37.36 3.31
C ARG A 404 7.35 -36.76 2.00
N SER A 405 8.59 -36.31 1.98
CA SER A 405 9.23 -35.74 0.78
C SER A 405 9.46 -36.81 -0.31
N CYS A 406 9.75 -38.04 0.11
CA CYS A 406 9.80 -39.23 -0.76
C CYS A 406 8.41 -39.77 -1.19
N LEU A 407 7.31 -39.14 -0.74
CA LEU A 407 5.92 -39.58 -0.93
C LEU A 407 5.59 -40.95 -0.30
N ASP A 408 6.44 -41.44 0.62
CA ASP A 408 6.22 -42.65 1.40
C ASP A 408 5.47 -42.30 2.70
N TYR A 409 4.17 -42.10 2.53
CA TYR A 409 3.28 -41.67 3.61
C TYR A 409 3.08 -42.74 4.68
N ASP A 410 3.11 -44.03 4.35
CA ASP A 410 2.95 -45.10 5.35
C ASP A 410 4.16 -45.15 6.31
N SER A 411 5.39 -45.03 5.80
CA SER A 411 6.58 -44.88 6.66
C SER A 411 6.54 -43.56 7.45
N ALA A 412 6.11 -42.46 6.84
CA ALA A 412 5.97 -41.19 7.56
C ALA A 412 4.94 -41.25 8.69
N ILE A 413 3.81 -41.93 8.48
CA ILE A 413 2.78 -42.18 9.51
C ILE A 413 3.32 -43.08 10.62
N ALA A 414 4.20 -44.04 10.31
CA ALA A 414 4.89 -44.83 11.33
C ALA A 414 5.76 -43.94 12.23
N PHE A 415 6.62 -43.09 11.67
CA PHE A 415 7.40 -42.14 12.49
C PHE A 415 6.52 -41.14 13.25
N ALA A 416 5.42 -40.67 12.67
CA ALA A 416 4.46 -39.83 13.39
C ALA A 416 3.78 -40.56 14.57
N LYS A 417 3.53 -41.88 14.45
CA LYS A 417 3.05 -42.72 15.56
C LYS A 417 4.11 -42.97 16.63
N GLU A 418 5.39 -43.08 16.26
CA GLU A 418 6.48 -43.13 17.24
C GLU A 418 6.67 -41.79 17.97
N ILE A 419 6.49 -40.65 17.28
CA ILE A 419 6.40 -39.33 17.93
C ILE A 419 5.26 -39.30 18.95
N ILE A 420 4.04 -39.73 18.58
CA ILE A 420 2.90 -39.82 19.51
C ILE A 420 3.22 -40.75 20.70
N ARG A 421 3.92 -41.87 20.46
CA ARG A 421 4.25 -42.87 21.48
C ARG A 421 5.28 -42.39 22.51
N HIS A 422 6.28 -41.62 22.08
CA HIS A 422 7.32 -41.08 22.95
C HIS A 422 6.99 -39.71 23.54
N TYR A 423 6.30 -38.87 22.76
CA TYR A 423 5.92 -37.50 23.10
C TYR A 423 4.40 -37.33 22.95
N PRO A 424 3.58 -37.95 23.83
CA PRO A 424 2.12 -37.90 23.72
C PRO A 424 1.53 -36.50 23.94
N LEU A 425 2.32 -35.55 24.46
CA LEU A 425 1.99 -34.12 24.55
C LEU A 425 2.53 -33.29 23.36
N TYR A 426 3.14 -33.92 22.35
CA TYR A 426 3.50 -33.26 21.10
C TYR A 426 2.41 -33.45 20.05
N PHE A 427 1.48 -32.51 20.05
CA PHE A 427 0.27 -32.53 19.22
C PHE A 427 0.55 -32.54 17.70
N ASP A 428 1.72 -32.06 17.28
CA ASP A 428 2.22 -32.13 15.89
C ASP A 428 2.34 -33.58 15.36
N GLY A 429 2.61 -34.57 16.23
CA GLY A 429 2.63 -35.98 15.85
C GLY A 429 1.26 -36.49 15.39
N TYR A 430 0.22 -36.20 16.16
CA TYR A 430 -1.18 -36.50 15.83
C TYR A 430 -1.61 -35.76 14.56
N CYS A 431 -1.27 -34.47 14.45
CA CYS A 431 -1.56 -33.66 13.28
C CYS A 431 -0.93 -34.24 12.00
N ARG A 432 0.36 -34.60 12.01
CA ARG A 432 1.06 -35.22 10.87
C ARG A 432 0.41 -36.52 10.45
N ALA A 433 0.22 -37.44 11.39
CA ALA A 433 -0.37 -38.75 11.12
C ALA A 433 -1.79 -38.63 10.54
N ALA A 434 -2.64 -37.78 11.12
CA ALA A 434 -4.01 -37.58 10.66
C ALA A 434 -4.07 -36.87 9.29
N GLN A 435 -3.17 -35.90 9.02
CA GLN A 435 -3.06 -35.24 7.72
C GLN A 435 -2.61 -36.20 6.61
N ASP A 436 -1.59 -37.02 6.85
CA ASP A 436 -1.11 -38.00 5.87
C ASP A 436 -2.15 -39.11 5.61
N LEU A 437 -2.81 -39.61 6.68
CA LEU A 437 -3.90 -40.57 6.54
C LEU A 437 -5.06 -39.99 5.74
N SER A 438 -5.56 -38.80 6.10
CA SER A 438 -6.75 -38.20 5.46
C SER A 438 -6.47 -37.70 4.05
N PHE A 439 -5.45 -36.87 3.87
CA PHE A 439 -5.30 -36.05 2.66
C PHE A 439 -4.33 -36.66 1.64
N CYS A 440 -3.37 -37.48 2.08
CA CYS A 440 -2.45 -38.20 1.19
C CYS A 440 -2.97 -39.60 0.84
N LEU A 441 -3.49 -40.35 1.83
CA LEU A 441 -3.94 -41.74 1.66
C LEU A 441 -5.47 -41.96 1.57
N GLY A 442 -6.31 -40.98 1.94
CA GLY A 442 -7.78 -41.13 1.95
C GLY A 442 -8.33 -42.06 3.05
N ARG A 443 -7.50 -42.39 4.05
CA ARG A 443 -7.81 -43.25 5.20
C ARG A 443 -8.49 -42.45 6.32
N HIS A 444 -9.58 -41.77 5.98
CA HIS A 444 -10.21 -40.77 6.84
C HIS A 444 -10.69 -41.32 8.19
N ALA A 445 -11.06 -42.60 8.29
CA ALA A 445 -11.45 -43.23 9.56
C ALA A 445 -10.30 -43.22 10.57
N GLU A 446 -9.14 -43.80 10.21
CA GLU A 446 -7.94 -43.80 11.04
C GLU A 446 -7.43 -42.38 11.32
N ALA A 447 -7.64 -41.43 10.40
CA ALA A 447 -7.31 -40.03 10.61
C ALA A 447 -8.19 -39.37 11.69
N MET A 448 -9.49 -39.69 11.71
CA MET A 448 -10.40 -39.25 12.77
C MET A 448 -10.04 -39.89 14.11
N ASP A 449 -9.77 -41.21 14.15
CA ASP A 449 -9.36 -41.91 15.38
C ASP A 449 -8.11 -41.27 16.01
N ILE A 450 -7.08 -40.97 15.20
CA ILE A 450 -5.85 -40.34 15.68
C ILE A 450 -6.07 -38.88 16.11
N ILE A 451 -6.81 -38.07 15.34
CA ILE A 451 -6.99 -36.66 15.72
C ILE A 451 -7.93 -36.50 16.92
N SER A 452 -8.91 -37.41 17.10
CA SER A 452 -9.70 -37.50 18.33
C SER A 452 -8.82 -37.82 19.54
N ALA A 453 -7.89 -38.78 19.45
CA ALA A 453 -6.95 -39.06 20.53
C ALA A 453 -6.05 -37.85 20.88
N GLY A 454 -5.69 -37.03 19.89
CA GLY A 454 -5.02 -35.74 20.12
C GLY A 454 -5.89 -34.73 20.85
N LEU A 455 -7.17 -34.61 20.46
CA LEU A 455 -8.15 -33.74 21.13
C LEU A 455 -8.50 -34.20 22.54
N ASP A 456 -8.48 -35.50 22.83
CA ASP A 456 -8.64 -36.03 24.19
C ASP A 456 -7.44 -35.66 25.08
N GLY A 457 -6.23 -35.57 24.50
CA GLY A 457 -5.01 -35.11 25.17
C GLY A 457 -4.98 -33.61 25.45
N ASN A 458 -5.47 -32.78 24.52
CA ASN A 458 -5.71 -31.36 24.76
C ASN A 458 -6.90 -30.85 23.89
N PRO A 459 -8.10 -30.67 24.48
CA PRO A 459 -9.29 -30.21 23.75
C PRO A 459 -9.23 -28.79 23.18
N GLN A 460 -8.17 -28.05 23.50
CA GLN A 460 -7.94 -26.64 23.15
C GLN A 460 -6.69 -26.44 22.25
N GLU A 461 -5.96 -27.47 21.84
CA GLU A 461 -4.74 -27.26 21.04
C GLU A 461 -5.07 -26.79 19.61
N LEU A 462 -4.39 -25.72 19.15
CA LEU A 462 -4.64 -25.00 17.90
C LEU A 462 -4.61 -25.91 16.67
N TRP A 463 -3.50 -26.61 16.46
CA TRP A 463 -3.23 -27.38 15.24
C TRP A 463 -4.03 -28.67 15.19
N THR A 464 -4.35 -29.25 16.34
CA THR A 464 -5.21 -30.43 16.48
C THR A 464 -6.67 -30.08 16.22
N LEU A 465 -7.19 -28.99 16.81
CA LEU A 465 -8.52 -28.47 16.50
C LEU A 465 -8.66 -28.11 15.02
N TRP A 466 -7.66 -27.42 14.45
CA TRP A 466 -7.62 -27.08 13.02
C TRP A 466 -7.55 -28.31 12.10
N THR A 467 -6.67 -29.27 12.42
CA THR A 467 -6.55 -30.51 11.63
C THR A 467 -7.84 -31.32 11.70
N ALA A 468 -8.47 -31.43 12.88
CA ALA A 468 -9.76 -32.10 13.03
C ALA A 468 -10.86 -31.36 12.24
N PHE A 469 -10.95 -30.04 12.33
CA PHE A 469 -11.88 -29.21 11.55
C PHE A 469 -11.74 -29.45 10.04
N LEU A 470 -10.50 -29.48 9.51
CA LEU A 470 -10.24 -29.76 8.09
C LEU A 470 -10.62 -31.20 7.69
N ILE A 471 -10.31 -32.20 8.53
CA ILE A 471 -10.67 -33.61 8.27
C ILE A 471 -12.19 -33.78 8.23
N HIS A 472 -12.91 -33.25 9.22
CA HIS A 472 -14.36 -33.32 9.28
C HIS A 472 -15.04 -32.52 8.14
N SER A 473 -14.43 -31.43 7.69
CA SER A 473 -14.88 -30.68 6.51
C SER A 473 -14.73 -31.47 5.19
N GLU A 474 -13.61 -32.17 4.97
CA GLU A 474 -13.40 -32.98 3.74
C GLU A 474 -14.35 -34.19 3.69
N VAL A 475 -14.59 -34.88 4.82
CA VAL A 475 -15.61 -35.95 4.88
C VAL A 475 -17.05 -35.46 4.95
N GLN A 476 -17.28 -34.13 4.92
CA GLN A 476 -18.59 -33.48 4.99
C GLN A 476 -19.40 -33.84 6.26
N ASN A 477 -18.71 -34.10 7.37
CA ASN A 477 -19.32 -34.16 8.70
C ASN A 477 -19.49 -32.73 9.23
N ASP A 478 -20.45 -32.01 8.63
CA ASP A 478 -20.69 -30.59 8.89
C ASP A 478 -21.00 -30.30 10.37
N ASP A 479 -21.73 -31.19 11.06
CA ASP A 479 -22.13 -30.98 12.46
C ASP A 479 -20.91 -30.92 13.39
N LEU A 480 -19.97 -31.85 13.22
CA LEU A 480 -18.73 -31.88 14.02
C LEU A 480 -17.71 -30.84 13.53
N ALA A 481 -17.69 -30.51 12.24
CA ALA A 481 -16.91 -29.37 11.73
C ALA A 481 -17.44 -28.03 12.27
N LEU A 482 -18.75 -27.88 12.52
CA LEU A 482 -19.33 -26.71 13.17
C LEU A 482 -18.92 -26.60 14.65
N ASP A 483 -18.91 -27.71 15.41
CA ASP A 483 -18.39 -27.74 16.80
C ASP A 483 -16.91 -27.35 16.86
N LEU A 484 -16.08 -28.06 16.10
CA LEU A 484 -14.63 -27.86 16.09
C LEU A 484 -14.24 -26.47 15.60
N GLY A 485 -14.94 -25.93 14.61
CA GLY A 485 -14.72 -24.56 14.14
C GLY A 485 -15.13 -23.51 15.18
N GLN A 486 -16.25 -23.71 15.88
CA GLN A 486 -16.69 -22.82 16.97
C GLN A 486 -15.69 -22.86 18.14
N ARG A 487 -15.22 -24.05 18.54
CA ARG A 487 -14.17 -24.22 19.55
C ARG A 487 -12.85 -23.58 19.13
N LEU A 488 -12.42 -23.74 17.89
CA LEU A 488 -11.22 -23.12 17.34
C LEU A 488 -11.31 -21.59 17.40
N ALA A 489 -12.46 -21.00 16.98
CA ALA A 489 -12.69 -19.55 17.10
C ALA A 489 -12.82 -19.07 18.56
N GLN A 490 -13.28 -19.92 19.48
CA GLN A 490 -13.40 -19.61 20.91
C GLN A 490 -12.05 -19.62 21.64
N PHE A 491 -11.22 -20.63 21.40
CA PHE A 491 -9.91 -20.79 22.07
C PHE A 491 -8.79 -20.01 21.36
N HIS A 492 -8.89 -19.80 20.05
CA HIS A 492 -7.87 -19.12 19.22
C HIS A 492 -8.47 -17.97 18.39
N PRO A 493 -8.99 -16.91 19.01
CA PRO A 493 -9.69 -15.83 18.31
C PRO A 493 -8.82 -15.05 17.30
N THR A 494 -7.49 -15.11 17.43
CA THR A 494 -6.53 -14.49 16.47
C THR A 494 -6.22 -15.37 15.26
N PHE A 495 -6.70 -16.61 15.19
CA PHE A 495 -6.43 -17.51 14.06
C PHE A 495 -7.32 -17.20 12.84
N GLY A 496 -7.00 -16.13 12.11
CA GLY A 496 -7.81 -15.57 11.01
C GLY A 496 -8.33 -16.58 9.97
N GLN A 497 -7.59 -17.68 9.74
CA GLN A 497 -7.92 -18.73 8.76
C GLN A 497 -9.25 -19.47 9.04
N ILE A 498 -9.75 -19.52 10.28
CA ILE A 498 -11.01 -20.24 10.57
C ILE A 498 -12.25 -19.49 10.08
N TYR A 499 -12.27 -18.15 10.22
CA TYR A 499 -13.49 -17.37 10.08
C TYR A 499 -14.12 -17.42 8.67
N PRO A 500 -13.37 -17.41 7.54
CA PRO A 500 -13.96 -17.61 6.21
C PRO A 500 -14.63 -18.98 6.06
N LEU A 501 -13.98 -20.03 6.57
CA LEU A 501 -14.46 -21.41 6.42
C LEU A 501 -15.67 -21.69 7.33
N LEU A 502 -15.62 -21.24 8.58
CA LEU A 502 -16.73 -21.36 9.52
C LEU A 502 -17.93 -20.50 9.11
N SER A 503 -17.72 -19.30 8.59
CA SER A 503 -18.79 -18.46 8.05
C SER A 503 -19.46 -19.11 6.84
N ALA A 504 -18.68 -19.67 5.92
CA ALA A 504 -19.22 -20.42 4.78
C ALA A 504 -20.01 -21.67 5.23
N LEU A 505 -19.56 -22.37 6.27
CA LEU A 505 -20.24 -23.54 6.82
C LEU A 505 -21.56 -23.16 7.54
N LEU A 506 -21.57 -22.07 8.31
CA LEU A 506 -22.79 -21.51 8.92
C LEU A 506 -23.80 -21.06 7.85
N LEU A 507 -23.34 -20.41 6.77
CA LEU A 507 -24.19 -20.00 5.64
C LEU A 507 -24.74 -21.20 4.84
N LYS A 508 -23.94 -22.26 4.63
CA LYS A 508 -24.38 -23.55 4.05
C LYS A 508 -25.56 -24.15 4.81
N HIS A 509 -25.57 -24.01 6.14
CA HIS A 509 -26.64 -24.44 7.04
C HIS A 509 -27.74 -23.40 7.28
N GLY A 510 -27.75 -22.30 6.54
CA GLY A 510 -28.76 -21.24 6.69
C GLY A 510 -28.66 -20.44 8.01
N GLN A 511 -27.64 -20.67 8.83
CA GLN A 511 -27.44 -20.03 10.14
C GLN A 511 -26.86 -18.61 9.99
N ARG A 512 -27.43 -17.82 9.07
CA ARG A 512 -26.90 -16.53 8.60
C ARG A 512 -26.63 -15.54 9.73
N GLN A 513 -27.55 -15.40 10.70
CA GLN A 513 -27.36 -14.49 11.83
C GLN A 513 -26.13 -14.85 12.68
N LYS A 514 -25.80 -16.14 12.84
CA LYS A 514 -24.59 -16.58 13.53
C LYS A 514 -23.33 -16.29 12.72
N ALA A 515 -23.37 -16.42 11.40
CA ALA A 515 -22.26 -16.04 10.53
C ALA A 515 -21.99 -14.53 10.62
N GLU A 516 -23.04 -13.70 10.56
CA GLU A 516 -22.93 -12.24 10.70
C GLU A 516 -22.36 -11.85 12.09
N GLN A 517 -22.84 -12.46 13.17
CA GLN A 517 -22.31 -12.24 14.53
C GLN A 517 -20.85 -12.69 14.68
N LEU A 518 -20.48 -13.84 14.10
CA LEU A 518 -19.12 -14.37 14.08
C LEU A 518 -18.16 -13.42 13.37
N ILE A 519 -18.55 -12.88 12.21
CA ILE A 519 -17.73 -11.96 11.40
C ILE A 519 -17.52 -10.63 12.12
N GLU A 520 -18.55 -10.08 12.77
CA GLU A 520 -18.40 -8.88 13.61
C GLU A 520 -17.50 -9.13 14.82
N THR A 521 -17.61 -10.30 15.46
CA THR A 521 -16.73 -10.70 16.58
C THR A 521 -15.27 -10.81 16.11
N ALA A 522 -15.02 -11.49 14.99
CA ALA A 522 -13.70 -11.61 14.38
C ALA A 522 -13.07 -10.24 14.08
N SER A 523 -13.88 -9.32 13.54
CA SER A 523 -13.47 -7.96 13.17
C SER A 523 -13.06 -7.09 14.36
N SER A 524 -13.37 -7.50 15.59
CA SER A 524 -12.90 -6.81 16.81
C SER A 524 -11.51 -7.26 17.27
N PHE A 525 -11.08 -8.47 16.89
CA PHE A 525 -9.77 -9.04 17.22
C PHE A 525 -8.77 -8.94 16.07
N LEU A 526 -9.25 -8.99 14.83
CA LEU A 526 -8.47 -8.98 13.60
C LEU A 526 -8.97 -7.87 12.63
N PRO A 527 -8.89 -6.59 13.02
CA PRO A 527 -9.41 -5.48 12.22
C PRO A 527 -8.64 -5.24 10.90
N GLU A 528 -7.44 -5.80 10.76
CA GLU A 528 -6.54 -5.60 9.62
C GLU A 528 -6.30 -6.88 8.79
N ASP A 529 -6.93 -8.02 9.14
CA ASP A 529 -6.86 -9.25 8.34
C ASP A 529 -7.72 -9.12 7.06
N PRO A 530 -7.15 -9.22 5.84
CA PRO A 530 -7.88 -9.01 4.60
C PRO A 530 -9.06 -9.96 4.37
N ALA A 531 -9.02 -11.18 4.91
CA ALA A 531 -10.11 -12.14 4.79
C ALA A 531 -11.27 -11.78 5.73
N ILE A 532 -10.99 -11.33 6.95
CA ILE A 532 -12.00 -10.83 7.89
C ILE A 532 -12.68 -9.57 7.36
N ILE A 533 -11.86 -8.64 6.89
CA ILE A 533 -12.27 -7.41 6.21
C ILE A 533 -13.27 -7.70 5.07
N ARG A 534 -12.92 -8.64 4.18
CA ARG A 534 -13.76 -9.03 3.05
C ARG A 534 -15.12 -9.59 3.51
N LEU A 535 -15.11 -10.49 4.49
CA LEU A 535 -16.34 -11.07 5.04
C LEU A 535 -17.25 -9.98 5.62
N LYS A 536 -16.70 -9.00 6.34
CA LYS A 536 -17.47 -7.90 6.91
C LYS A 536 -18.09 -7.00 5.83
N LEU A 537 -17.39 -6.76 4.72
CA LEU A 537 -17.98 -6.06 3.57
C LEU A 537 -19.15 -6.84 2.95
N ASP A 538 -19.03 -8.15 2.77
CA ASP A 538 -20.13 -9.00 2.28
C ASP A 538 -21.35 -9.00 3.24
N VAL A 539 -21.12 -8.97 4.57
CA VAL A 539 -22.18 -8.83 5.59
C VAL A 539 -22.88 -7.48 5.49
N LEU A 540 -22.14 -6.38 5.47
CA LEU A 540 -22.70 -5.02 5.46
C LEU A 540 -23.45 -4.73 4.15
N LEU A 541 -22.96 -5.24 3.02
CA LEU A 541 -23.68 -5.28 1.74
C LEU A 541 -24.98 -6.10 1.88
N GLY A 542 -24.89 -7.32 2.43
CA GLY A 542 -26.01 -8.23 2.62
C GLY A 542 -27.10 -7.72 3.58
N GLN A 543 -26.77 -6.77 4.46
CA GLN A 543 -27.68 -6.09 5.38
C GLN A 543 -28.11 -4.68 4.91
N ARG A 544 -27.57 -4.19 3.78
CA ARG A 544 -27.76 -2.80 3.28
C ARG A 544 -27.28 -1.71 4.26
N GLN A 545 -26.23 -1.96 5.04
CA GLN A 545 -25.64 -0.98 5.96
C GLN A 545 -24.64 -0.07 5.24
N GLU A 546 -25.15 0.78 4.34
CA GLU A 546 -24.34 1.58 3.37
C GLU A 546 -23.25 2.43 4.05
N PHE A 547 -23.56 3.02 5.19
CA PHE A 547 -22.64 3.86 5.97
C PHE A 547 -21.45 3.07 6.53
N ALA A 548 -21.72 1.94 7.19
CA ALA A 548 -20.69 1.08 7.76
C ALA A 548 -19.82 0.44 6.65
N TYR A 549 -20.44 0.05 5.53
CA TYR A 549 -19.75 -0.48 4.35
C TYR A 549 -18.71 0.51 3.80
N ARG A 550 -19.13 1.76 3.56
CA ARG A 550 -18.24 2.84 3.09
C ARG A 550 -17.14 3.18 4.10
N ASN A 551 -17.46 3.24 5.39
CA ASN A 551 -16.47 3.54 6.44
C ASN A 551 -15.36 2.48 6.53
N LEU A 552 -15.70 1.19 6.39
CA LEU A 552 -14.70 0.12 6.36
C LEU A 552 -13.79 0.25 5.13
N LEU A 553 -14.36 0.38 3.92
CA LEU A 553 -13.57 0.54 2.69
C LEU A 553 -12.62 1.75 2.74
N TYR A 554 -13.02 2.85 3.37
CA TYR A 554 -12.17 4.02 3.59
C TYR A 554 -11.00 3.73 4.56
N TYR A 555 -11.23 2.97 5.64
CA TYR A 555 -10.18 2.52 6.55
C TYR A 555 -9.13 1.64 5.83
N LEU A 556 -9.56 0.77 4.91
CA LEU A 556 -8.66 -0.07 4.10
C LEU A 556 -7.77 0.74 3.17
N ALA A 557 -8.37 1.64 2.39
CA ALA A 557 -7.63 2.46 1.43
C ALA A 557 -6.58 3.35 2.12
N LYS A 558 -6.85 3.74 3.38
CA LYS A 558 -5.92 4.50 4.22
C LYS A 558 -4.76 3.67 4.78
N ASN A 559 -5.02 2.44 5.25
CA ASN A 559 -4.06 1.66 6.04
C ASN A 559 -3.40 0.49 5.28
N SER A 560 -3.86 0.14 4.08
CA SER A 560 -3.28 -0.95 3.27
C SER A 560 -3.36 -0.66 1.75
N PRO A 561 -2.64 0.35 1.24
CA PRO A 561 -2.80 0.83 -0.13
C PRO A 561 -2.44 -0.19 -1.23
N ILE A 562 -1.65 -1.21 -0.93
CA ILE A 562 -1.29 -2.29 -1.88
C ILE A 562 -2.52 -3.19 -2.20
N ILE A 563 -3.49 -3.27 -1.31
CA ILE A 563 -4.65 -4.18 -1.39
C ILE A 563 -5.81 -3.57 -2.20
N ILE A 564 -5.77 -2.27 -2.49
CA ILE A 564 -6.86 -1.45 -3.04
C ILE A 564 -7.62 -2.02 -4.27
N PRO A 565 -6.96 -2.55 -5.33
CA PRO A 565 -7.64 -2.80 -6.61
C PRO A 565 -8.82 -3.78 -6.56
N GLU A 566 -8.74 -4.83 -5.74
CA GLU A 566 -9.78 -5.87 -5.66
C GLU A 566 -11.05 -5.41 -4.92
N TYR A 567 -10.97 -4.30 -4.17
CA TYR A 567 -12.04 -3.85 -3.24
C TYR A 567 -12.87 -2.70 -3.80
N PHE A 568 -12.31 -1.89 -4.71
CA PHE A 568 -13.08 -0.87 -5.43
C PHE A 568 -14.17 -1.48 -6.32
N ASP A 569 -13.91 -2.64 -6.93
CA ASP A 569 -14.88 -3.44 -7.71
C ASP A 569 -16.18 -3.74 -6.92
N HIS A 570 -16.08 -3.81 -5.59
CA HIS A 570 -17.22 -4.01 -4.68
C HIS A 570 -17.93 -2.69 -4.30
N ILE A 571 -17.29 -1.52 -4.33
CA ILE A 571 -17.98 -0.22 -4.20
C ILE A 571 -18.99 -0.05 -5.34
N HIS A 572 -18.55 -0.32 -6.57
CA HIS A 572 -19.39 -0.22 -7.77
C HIS A 572 -20.60 -1.16 -7.69
N ARG A 573 -20.45 -2.38 -7.16
CA ARG A 573 -21.57 -3.32 -6.94
C ARG A 573 -22.63 -2.80 -5.98
N PHE A 574 -22.27 -2.05 -4.94
CA PHE A 574 -23.25 -1.52 -3.99
C PHE A 574 -24.18 -0.49 -4.66
N GLU A 575 -23.60 0.48 -5.37
CA GLU A 575 -24.34 1.59 -5.97
C GLU A 575 -25.23 1.11 -7.14
N VAL A 576 -24.76 0.10 -7.88
CA VAL A 576 -25.55 -0.65 -8.88
C VAL A 576 -26.78 -1.31 -8.26
N LEU A 577 -26.64 -2.07 -7.16
CA LEU A 577 -27.72 -2.89 -6.61
C LEU A 577 -28.87 -2.09 -5.96
N SER A 578 -28.63 -0.84 -5.56
CA SER A 578 -29.66 0.03 -4.98
C SER A 578 -30.55 0.76 -6.01
N GLY A 579 -30.32 0.61 -7.32
CA GLY A 579 -30.94 1.46 -8.36
C GLY A 579 -31.81 0.80 -9.44
N HIS A 580 -31.94 -0.53 -9.51
CA HIS A 580 -32.45 -1.21 -10.71
C HIS A 580 -33.98 -1.18 -10.88
N ARG A 581 -34.46 -0.30 -11.78
CA ARG A 581 -35.72 -0.45 -12.53
C ARG A 581 -35.42 -0.94 -13.96
N PRO A 582 -36.34 -1.64 -14.65
CA PRO A 582 -36.09 -2.16 -15.99
C PRO A 582 -35.74 -1.04 -16.98
N LEU A 583 -34.75 -1.31 -17.84
CA LEU A 583 -34.30 -0.39 -18.88
C LEU A 583 -35.45 -0.07 -19.86
N LYS A 584 -35.60 1.21 -20.21
CA LYS A 584 -36.54 1.63 -21.25
C LYS A 584 -36.08 1.10 -22.61
N GLN A 585 -37.02 0.78 -23.50
CA GLN A 585 -36.68 0.47 -24.89
C GLN A 585 -36.06 1.72 -25.55
N ARG A 586 -34.81 1.61 -25.99
CA ARG A 586 -34.06 2.73 -26.57
C ARG A 586 -34.50 3.04 -28.02
N LYS A 587 -34.45 4.32 -28.38
CA LYS A 587 -34.70 4.87 -29.73
C LYS A 587 -33.38 4.97 -30.49
N THR A 588 -33.29 4.23 -31.59
CA THR A 588 -32.15 4.25 -32.52
C THR A 588 -31.85 5.64 -33.05
N HIS A 589 -30.56 5.95 -33.25
CA HIS A 589 -30.07 7.22 -33.82
C HIS A 589 -30.52 8.46 -33.01
N GLN A 590 -30.64 8.31 -31.69
CA GLN A 590 -30.80 9.39 -30.73
C GLN A 590 -29.65 9.35 -29.73
N CYS A 591 -29.10 10.53 -29.45
CA CYS A 591 -28.02 10.76 -28.50
C CYS A 591 -28.41 11.93 -27.59
N ASP A 592 -28.07 11.82 -26.32
CA ASP A 592 -28.14 12.91 -25.35
C ASP A 592 -26.76 13.48 -25.07
N VAL A 593 -26.71 14.62 -24.38
CA VAL A 593 -25.47 15.25 -23.92
C VAL A 593 -25.44 15.29 -22.40
N CYS A 594 -24.30 14.98 -21.80
CA CYS A 594 -24.02 15.14 -20.37
C CYS A 594 -22.83 16.10 -20.18
N CYS A 595 -23.04 17.17 -19.43
CA CYS A 595 -22.04 18.20 -19.14
C CYS A 595 -22.08 18.58 -17.66
N VAL A 596 -20.93 18.94 -17.07
CA VAL A 596 -20.85 19.54 -15.72
C VAL A 596 -20.42 21.00 -15.86
N ALA A 597 -21.28 21.93 -15.46
CA ALA A 597 -21.08 23.38 -15.63
C ALA A 597 -20.81 24.08 -14.29
N SER A 598 -19.86 25.02 -14.29
CA SER A 598 -19.45 25.79 -13.11
C SER A 598 -18.99 27.19 -13.54
N ASP A 599 -19.75 28.22 -13.18
CA ASP A 599 -19.57 29.62 -13.58
C ASP A 599 -19.43 29.87 -15.09
N GLU A 600 -20.29 29.25 -15.89
CA GLU A 600 -20.31 29.35 -17.36
C GLU A 600 -21.49 30.19 -17.88
N ALA A 601 -22.06 31.11 -17.09
CA ALA A 601 -23.15 31.99 -17.54
C ALA A 601 -22.87 32.75 -18.86
N PRO A 602 -21.64 33.18 -19.18
CA PRO A 602 -21.36 33.82 -20.46
C PRO A 602 -21.47 32.89 -21.68
N TYR A 603 -21.49 31.56 -21.50
CA TYR A 603 -21.25 30.56 -22.56
C TYR A 603 -22.27 29.42 -22.60
N ILE A 604 -22.95 29.11 -21.48
CA ILE A 604 -23.83 27.94 -21.37
C ILE A 604 -24.99 27.95 -22.37
N ALA A 605 -25.45 29.14 -22.77
CA ALA A 605 -26.45 29.31 -23.83
C ALA A 605 -25.91 28.92 -25.22
N GLU A 606 -24.64 29.19 -25.51
CA GLU A 606 -23.98 28.82 -26.77
C GLU A 606 -23.86 27.30 -26.89
N PHE A 607 -23.44 26.66 -25.79
CA PHE A 607 -23.38 25.20 -25.65
C PHE A 607 -24.77 24.57 -25.84
N ILE A 608 -25.79 25.02 -25.11
CA ILE A 608 -27.14 24.44 -25.20
C ILE A 608 -27.73 24.62 -26.60
N HIS A 609 -27.63 25.83 -27.18
CA HIS A 609 -28.08 26.08 -28.55
C HIS A 609 -27.42 25.12 -29.55
N HIS A 610 -26.09 24.94 -29.46
CA HIS A 610 -25.34 24.10 -30.38
C HIS A 610 -25.87 22.66 -30.44
N TYR A 611 -25.99 22.01 -29.28
CA TYR A 611 -26.44 20.62 -29.20
C TYR A 611 -27.94 20.47 -29.53
N LEU A 612 -28.78 21.46 -29.22
CA LEU A 612 -30.17 21.49 -29.69
C LEU A 612 -30.26 21.64 -31.23
N ALA A 613 -29.49 22.56 -31.82
CA ALA A 613 -29.50 22.84 -33.25
C ALA A 613 -29.01 21.64 -34.09
N LEU A 614 -28.06 20.87 -33.57
CA LEU A 614 -27.59 19.62 -34.20
C LEU A 614 -28.44 18.38 -33.87
N GLY A 615 -29.56 18.56 -33.16
CA GLY A 615 -30.60 17.55 -32.99
C GLY A 615 -30.32 16.50 -31.90
N PHE A 616 -29.47 16.81 -30.91
CA PHE A 616 -29.35 15.98 -29.72
C PHE A 616 -30.67 15.99 -28.94
N SER A 617 -31.03 14.84 -28.37
CA SER A 617 -32.40 14.57 -27.93
C SER A 617 -32.69 15.15 -26.55
N ASN A 618 -31.75 15.03 -25.61
CA ASN A 618 -31.75 15.73 -24.33
C ASN A 618 -30.37 16.31 -24.02
N ILE A 619 -30.33 17.34 -23.18
CA ILE A 619 -29.09 17.92 -22.65
C ILE A 619 -29.21 17.91 -21.12
N PHE A 620 -28.40 17.09 -20.45
CA PHE A 620 -28.33 16.97 -19.00
C PHE A 620 -27.12 17.76 -18.49
N ILE A 621 -27.37 18.69 -17.56
CA ILE A 621 -26.38 19.64 -17.05
C ILE A 621 -26.28 19.46 -15.53
N GLY A 622 -25.15 18.92 -15.09
CA GLY A 622 -24.74 18.94 -13.68
C GLY A 622 -24.30 20.34 -13.30
N ILE A 623 -25.13 21.05 -12.53
CA ILE A 623 -24.80 22.36 -11.94
C ILE A 623 -23.88 22.11 -10.75
N ASN A 624 -22.66 22.65 -10.82
CA ASN A 624 -21.57 22.37 -9.88
C ASN A 624 -20.88 23.65 -9.43
N ASN A 625 -20.87 23.91 -8.12
CA ASN A 625 -20.25 25.04 -7.44
C ASN A 625 -20.42 26.38 -8.19
N THR A 626 -21.64 26.66 -8.65
CA THR A 626 -21.97 27.88 -9.38
C THR A 626 -22.22 29.03 -8.42
N THR A 627 -21.57 30.16 -8.69
CA THR A 627 -21.72 31.45 -8.03
C THR A 627 -22.32 32.52 -8.95
N ASP A 628 -22.27 32.32 -10.28
CA ASP A 628 -22.86 33.20 -11.29
C ASP A 628 -24.30 32.79 -11.69
N LYS A 629 -24.80 33.36 -12.79
CA LYS A 629 -26.15 33.12 -13.33
C LYS A 629 -26.33 31.82 -14.13
N THR A 630 -25.36 30.89 -14.18
CA THR A 630 -25.46 29.66 -14.99
C THR A 630 -26.77 28.92 -14.72
N GLU A 631 -27.12 28.71 -13.45
CA GLU A 631 -28.34 27.99 -13.08
C GLU A 631 -29.63 28.76 -13.43
N GLU A 632 -29.62 30.09 -13.34
CA GLU A 632 -30.75 30.94 -13.74
C GLU A 632 -30.99 30.86 -15.26
N ILE A 633 -29.91 30.96 -16.05
CA ILE A 633 -29.94 30.87 -17.51
C ILE A 633 -30.42 29.48 -17.96
N VAL A 634 -29.87 28.40 -17.40
CA VAL A 634 -30.30 27.03 -17.72
C VAL A 634 -31.77 26.82 -17.36
N ARG A 635 -32.25 27.33 -16.21
CA ARG A 635 -33.68 27.25 -15.84
C ARG A 635 -34.57 28.02 -16.82
N LYS A 636 -34.19 29.23 -17.24
CA LYS A 636 -34.93 30.01 -18.26
C LYS A 636 -35.05 29.25 -19.58
N ILE A 637 -33.95 28.65 -20.04
CA ILE A 637 -33.95 27.80 -21.24
C ILE A 637 -34.85 26.57 -21.05
N SER A 638 -34.75 25.87 -19.91
CA SER A 638 -35.52 24.64 -19.63
C SER A 638 -37.05 24.84 -19.62
N VAL A 639 -37.53 26.06 -19.38
CA VAL A 639 -38.96 26.41 -19.45
C VAL A 639 -39.49 26.40 -20.90
N LEU A 640 -38.66 26.75 -21.88
CA LEU A 640 -39.00 26.71 -23.31
C LEU A 640 -38.57 25.41 -23.99
N HIS A 641 -37.48 24.81 -23.51
CA HIS A 641 -36.84 23.60 -24.04
C HIS A 641 -36.88 22.49 -22.97
N PRO A 642 -38.00 21.76 -22.82
CA PRO A 642 -38.20 20.76 -21.75
C PRO A 642 -37.34 19.50 -21.88
N ASN A 643 -36.46 19.44 -22.87
CA ASN A 643 -35.41 18.44 -23.04
C ASN A 643 -34.03 18.91 -22.54
N VAL A 644 -33.93 20.12 -21.98
CA VAL A 644 -32.79 20.62 -21.22
C VAL A 644 -33.07 20.40 -19.73
N HIS A 645 -32.17 19.69 -19.04
CA HIS A 645 -32.36 19.21 -17.67
C HIS A 645 -31.23 19.71 -16.78
N ALA A 646 -31.52 20.55 -15.79
CA ALA A 646 -30.58 20.93 -14.74
C ALA A 646 -30.65 19.95 -13.55
N LEU A 647 -29.49 19.54 -13.04
CA LEU A 647 -29.35 18.71 -11.84
C LEU A 647 -28.28 19.31 -10.92
N ASP A 648 -28.60 19.59 -9.66
CA ASP A 648 -27.58 19.91 -8.64
C ASP A 648 -26.70 18.67 -8.43
N VAL A 649 -25.39 18.82 -8.61
CA VAL A 649 -24.39 17.77 -8.30
C VAL A 649 -23.36 18.23 -7.25
N ASN A 650 -23.62 19.37 -6.59
CA ASN A 650 -22.74 19.99 -5.58
C ASN A 650 -22.36 19.00 -4.46
N HIS A 651 -23.36 18.24 -4.01
CA HIS A 651 -23.26 17.23 -2.96
C HIS A 651 -22.47 15.96 -3.37
N VAL A 652 -22.29 15.74 -4.68
CA VAL A 652 -21.55 14.59 -5.23
C VAL A 652 -20.08 14.96 -5.42
N GLN A 653 -19.81 16.18 -5.91
CA GLN A 653 -18.48 16.73 -6.12
C GLN A 653 -17.61 16.63 -4.86
N SER A 654 -18.17 17.01 -3.70
CA SER A 654 -17.49 16.98 -2.40
C SER A 654 -17.20 15.57 -1.86
N SER A 655 -17.82 14.53 -2.43
CA SER A 655 -17.73 13.14 -1.97
C SER A 655 -16.91 12.23 -2.90
N LEU A 656 -16.98 12.49 -4.21
CA LEU A 656 -16.46 11.60 -5.27
C LEU A 656 -15.82 12.38 -6.44
N ALA A 657 -15.50 13.67 -6.24
CA ALA A 657 -14.95 14.58 -7.24
C ALA A 657 -15.79 14.67 -8.53
N GLN A 658 -15.20 15.24 -9.59
CA GLN A 658 -15.83 15.40 -10.91
C GLN A 658 -16.28 14.06 -11.51
N LEU A 659 -15.61 12.96 -11.15
CA LEU A 659 -15.95 11.59 -11.53
C LEU A 659 -17.34 11.20 -11.00
N GLY A 660 -17.62 11.46 -9.72
CA GLY A 660 -18.94 11.24 -9.12
C GLY A 660 -20.04 12.06 -9.80
N CYS A 661 -19.78 13.32 -10.12
CA CYS A 661 -20.73 14.18 -10.84
C CYS A 661 -21.13 13.58 -12.19
N TYR A 662 -20.16 13.12 -12.99
CA TYR A 662 -20.43 12.46 -14.27
C TYR A 662 -21.16 11.11 -14.11
N ARG A 663 -20.86 10.32 -13.06
CA ARG A 663 -21.62 9.09 -12.72
C ARG A 663 -23.09 9.38 -12.42
N VAL A 664 -23.38 10.31 -11.51
CA VAL A 664 -24.76 10.65 -11.10
C VAL A 664 -25.55 11.26 -12.26
N LEU A 665 -24.92 12.11 -13.07
CA LEU A 665 -25.54 12.70 -14.25
C LEU A 665 -25.87 11.66 -15.33
N PHE A 666 -24.93 10.74 -15.62
CA PHE A 666 -25.17 9.61 -16.53
C PHE A 666 -26.31 8.72 -16.04
N ASP A 667 -26.34 8.37 -14.76
CA ASP A 667 -27.33 7.45 -14.22
C ASP A 667 -28.73 8.08 -14.12
N PHE A 668 -28.82 9.39 -13.85
CA PHE A 668 -30.06 10.17 -14.02
C PHE A 668 -30.52 10.17 -15.49
N ALA A 669 -29.64 10.53 -16.42
CA ALA A 669 -29.94 10.59 -17.85
C ALA A 669 -30.40 9.23 -18.40
N ARG A 670 -29.70 8.14 -18.03
CA ARG A 670 -30.01 6.75 -18.39
C ARG A 670 -31.41 6.30 -17.96
N ARG A 671 -31.90 6.82 -16.82
CA ARG A 671 -33.23 6.56 -16.26
C ARG A 671 -34.32 7.43 -16.89
N GLN A 672 -34.03 8.70 -17.19
CA GLN A 672 -35.02 9.62 -17.78
C GLN A 672 -35.18 9.43 -19.30
N SER A 673 -34.09 9.28 -20.03
CA SER A 673 -34.09 9.31 -21.49
C SER A 673 -34.53 8.00 -22.14
N GLU A 674 -34.86 8.10 -23.43
CA GLU A 674 -35.08 6.98 -24.35
C GLU A 674 -34.00 6.90 -25.44
N SER A 675 -33.02 7.80 -25.48
CA SER A 675 -31.91 7.78 -26.45
C SER A 675 -31.06 6.51 -26.35
N SER A 676 -30.42 6.10 -27.46
CA SER A 676 -29.47 4.98 -27.46
C SER A 676 -28.08 5.34 -26.91
N TYR A 677 -27.70 6.62 -27.00
CA TYR A 677 -26.35 7.10 -26.73
C TYR A 677 -26.32 8.35 -25.85
N CYS A 678 -25.15 8.62 -25.27
CA CYS A 678 -24.82 9.78 -24.45
C CYS A 678 -23.42 10.28 -24.81
N LEU A 679 -23.26 11.56 -25.14
CA LEU A 679 -21.95 12.21 -25.31
C LEU A 679 -21.60 12.99 -24.04
N PHE A 680 -20.38 12.79 -23.53
CA PHE A 680 -19.81 13.61 -22.45
C PHE A 680 -18.94 14.71 -23.05
N VAL A 681 -19.21 15.96 -22.68
CA VAL A 681 -18.49 17.18 -23.14
C VAL A 681 -18.56 18.27 -22.08
N ASP A 682 -17.54 19.13 -22.05
CA ASP A 682 -17.46 20.34 -21.24
C ASP A 682 -18.00 21.56 -22.03
N VAL A 683 -18.21 22.72 -21.40
CA VAL A 683 -18.97 23.85 -21.99
C VAL A 683 -18.22 24.57 -23.13
N ASP A 684 -16.90 24.41 -23.21
CA ASP A 684 -16.02 24.91 -24.28
C ASP A 684 -15.86 23.93 -25.46
N GLU A 685 -16.60 22.83 -25.50
CA GLU A 685 -16.48 21.75 -26.49
C GLU A 685 -17.70 21.62 -27.42
N PHE A 686 -17.45 21.75 -28.73
CA PHE A 686 -18.49 21.81 -29.76
C PHE A 686 -18.33 20.66 -30.77
N TRP A 687 -19.31 19.76 -30.84
CA TRP A 687 -19.29 18.63 -31.76
C TRP A 687 -19.59 19.05 -33.20
N VAL A 688 -18.64 18.82 -34.10
CA VAL A 688 -18.75 19.17 -35.52
C VAL A 688 -18.54 17.94 -36.38
N ALA A 689 -19.45 17.66 -37.31
CA ALA A 689 -19.34 16.59 -38.29
C ALA A 689 -19.30 17.14 -39.71
N ASP A 690 -18.56 16.45 -40.58
CA ASP A 690 -18.44 16.79 -41.99
C ASP A 690 -19.68 16.34 -42.81
N PRO A 691 -20.34 17.23 -43.59
CA PRO A 691 -20.19 18.70 -43.63
C PRO A 691 -21.13 19.40 -42.64
N PHE A 692 -20.80 20.61 -42.16
CA PHE A 692 -21.71 21.37 -41.29
C PHE A 692 -22.84 22.06 -42.09
N PRO A 693 -24.09 22.08 -41.58
CA PRO A 693 -24.59 21.43 -40.36
C PRO A 693 -25.13 20.03 -40.65
N LYS A 694 -24.47 18.99 -40.09
CA LYS A 694 -24.94 17.61 -40.10
C LYS A 694 -25.50 17.24 -38.73
N SER A 695 -26.73 16.74 -38.67
CA SER A 695 -27.32 16.38 -37.37
C SER A 695 -26.70 15.12 -36.79
N ILE A 696 -26.74 14.98 -35.45
CA ILE A 696 -26.28 13.75 -34.79
C ILE A 696 -27.10 12.53 -35.21
N ARG A 697 -28.37 12.72 -35.58
CA ARG A 697 -29.23 11.63 -36.10
C ARG A 697 -28.74 11.13 -37.44
N ASP A 698 -28.42 12.03 -38.36
CA ASP A 698 -27.94 11.67 -39.70
C ASP A 698 -26.57 11.01 -39.60
N PHE A 699 -25.65 11.60 -38.83
CA PHE A 699 -24.35 10.99 -38.51
C PHE A 699 -24.48 9.58 -37.92
N LEU A 700 -25.38 9.36 -36.96
CA LEU A 700 -25.61 8.04 -36.36
C LEU A 700 -26.27 7.06 -37.34
N SER A 701 -27.12 7.53 -38.26
CA SER A 701 -27.79 6.67 -39.25
C SER A 701 -26.83 6.09 -40.31
N GLU A 702 -25.65 6.70 -40.47
CA GLU A 702 -24.57 6.21 -41.34
C GLU A 702 -23.69 5.14 -40.68
N LYS A 703 -23.79 4.92 -39.36
CA LYS A 703 -22.92 4.00 -38.63
C LYS A 703 -23.64 2.70 -38.28
N SER A 704 -22.89 1.60 -38.22
CA SER A 704 -23.32 0.41 -37.48
C SER A 704 -23.45 0.73 -35.98
N ARG A 705 -24.18 -0.10 -35.22
CA ARG A 705 -24.14 -0.02 -33.75
C ARG A 705 -22.69 -0.13 -33.27
N PHE A 706 -22.34 0.71 -32.30
CA PHE A 706 -21.11 0.68 -31.52
C PHE A 706 -21.46 0.80 -30.03
N ASP A 707 -20.49 0.58 -29.15
CA ASP A 707 -20.62 0.78 -27.71
C ASP A 707 -19.98 2.12 -27.29
N VAL A 708 -18.85 2.48 -27.90
CA VAL A 708 -18.17 3.77 -27.73
C VAL A 708 -17.72 4.35 -29.09
N TYR A 709 -17.88 5.66 -29.27
CA TYR A 709 -17.33 6.42 -30.40
C TYR A 709 -16.54 7.61 -29.85
N SER A 710 -15.23 7.65 -30.11
CA SER A 710 -14.33 8.70 -29.62
C SER A 710 -13.98 9.68 -30.74
N PHE A 711 -14.19 10.96 -30.45
CA PHE A 711 -13.94 12.10 -31.31
C PHE A 711 -12.70 12.85 -30.84
N HIS A 712 -11.77 13.15 -31.74
CA HIS A 712 -10.56 13.92 -31.42
C HIS A 712 -10.87 15.40 -31.18
N TRP A 713 -10.07 16.02 -30.31
CA TRP A 713 -10.00 17.48 -30.20
C TRP A 713 -9.35 18.11 -31.44
N ILE A 714 -9.90 19.26 -31.83
CA ILE A 714 -9.17 20.29 -32.57
C ILE A 714 -9.28 21.56 -31.74
N PHE A 715 -8.17 22.10 -31.25
CA PHE A 715 -8.15 23.37 -30.55
C PHE A 715 -8.38 24.52 -31.52
N ALA A 716 -9.29 25.43 -31.16
CA ALA A 716 -9.47 26.72 -31.80
C ALA A 716 -8.72 27.78 -30.98
N LEU A 717 -7.71 28.43 -31.59
CA LEU A 717 -6.83 29.38 -30.89
C LEU A 717 -6.88 30.78 -31.51
N GLY A 718 -6.78 31.82 -30.69
CA GLY A 718 -6.77 33.22 -31.15
C GLY A 718 -8.15 33.78 -31.48
N GLU A 719 -9.18 33.36 -30.75
CA GLU A 719 -10.53 33.92 -30.92
C GLU A 719 -10.62 35.36 -30.35
N ALA A 720 -11.49 36.18 -30.95
CA ALA A 720 -11.87 37.46 -30.37
C ALA A 720 -12.70 37.25 -29.09
N SER A 721 -12.62 38.19 -28.14
CA SER A 721 -13.32 38.06 -26.85
C SER A 721 -14.82 37.83 -27.01
N PHE A 722 -15.31 36.72 -26.46
CA PHE A 722 -16.70 36.26 -26.57
C PHE A 722 -17.21 36.10 -28.01
N ALA A 723 -16.32 35.75 -28.95
CA ALA A 723 -16.73 35.31 -30.28
C ALA A 723 -17.78 34.19 -30.17
N PRO A 724 -18.82 34.16 -31.02
CA PRO A 724 -19.71 33.00 -31.07
C PRO A 724 -18.95 31.73 -31.50
N PRO A 725 -19.34 30.53 -31.04
CA PRO A 725 -18.69 29.29 -31.46
C PRO A 725 -18.78 29.08 -32.97
N LEU A 726 -17.84 28.31 -33.52
CA LEU A 726 -17.66 28.10 -34.97
C LEU A 726 -17.23 29.36 -35.75
N THR A 727 -16.87 30.46 -35.07
CA THR A 727 -16.14 31.57 -35.70
C THR A 727 -14.75 31.09 -36.16
N PRO A 728 -14.25 31.51 -37.34
CA PRO A 728 -12.89 31.21 -37.78
C PRO A 728 -11.84 31.66 -36.75
N ALA A 729 -10.99 30.72 -36.33
CA ALA A 729 -9.91 30.95 -35.38
C ALA A 729 -8.61 31.36 -36.11
N GLN A 730 -7.63 31.89 -35.38
CA GLN A 730 -6.32 32.22 -35.96
C GLN A 730 -5.51 30.96 -36.28
N GLU A 731 -5.54 29.97 -35.38
CA GLU A 731 -4.86 28.69 -35.59
C GLU A 731 -5.79 27.51 -35.20
N TYR A 732 -5.62 26.39 -35.90
CA TYR A 732 -6.33 25.13 -35.65
C TYR A 732 -5.35 23.98 -35.43
N VAL A 733 -5.36 23.42 -34.22
CA VAL A 733 -4.38 22.43 -33.77
C VAL A 733 -5.09 21.11 -33.43
N TRP A 734 -4.81 20.05 -34.18
CA TRP A 734 -5.26 18.70 -33.84
C TRP A 734 -4.57 18.20 -32.57
N ASP A 735 -5.32 17.51 -31.71
CA ASP A 735 -4.78 16.89 -30.52
C ASP A 735 -5.24 15.41 -30.37
N ALA A 736 -4.38 14.60 -29.76
CA ALA A 736 -4.60 13.17 -29.56
C ALA A 736 -5.67 12.85 -28.52
N HIS A 737 -5.99 13.76 -27.58
CA HIS A 737 -7.09 13.59 -26.64
C HIS A 737 -8.45 13.48 -27.35
N VAL A 738 -9.40 12.88 -26.64
CA VAL A 738 -10.74 12.60 -27.16
C VAL A 738 -11.84 12.93 -26.15
N LYS A 739 -13.05 13.15 -26.68
CA LYS A 739 -14.31 12.98 -25.96
C LYS A 739 -15.12 11.86 -26.59
N SER A 740 -15.90 11.16 -25.78
CA SER A 740 -16.51 9.89 -26.18
C SER A 740 -18.02 9.87 -26.01
N MET A 741 -18.71 9.52 -27.09
CA MET A 741 -20.10 9.09 -27.05
C MET A 741 -20.18 7.61 -26.67
N CYS A 742 -21.04 7.27 -25.73
CA CYS A 742 -21.20 5.94 -25.15
C CYS A 742 -22.65 5.47 -25.28
N SER A 743 -22.89 4.17 -25.50
CA SER A 743 -24.24 3.61 -25.44
C SER A 743 -24.73 3.49 -24.00
N TYR A 744 -26.01 3.76 -23.75
CA TYR A 744 -26.66 3.47 -22.45
C TYR A 744 -26.82 1.97 -22.17
N ASP A 745 -26.62 1.13 -23.18
CA ASP A 745 -26.73 -0.33 -23.10
C ASP A 745 -25.35 -1.02 -23.17
N ALA A 746 -24.25 -0.27 -23.07
CA ALA A 746 -22.88 -0.79 -22.97
C ALA A 746 -22.53 -1.21 -21.53
N GLU A 747 -21.59 -2.15 -21.38
CA GLU A 747 -21.09 -2.63 -20.09
C GLU A 747 -19.91 -1.77 -19.60
N LEU A 748 -20.21 -0.82 -18.71
CA LEU A 748 -19.27 0.17 -18.19
C LEU A 748 -18.80 -0.22 -16.79
N ILE A 749 -17.49 -0.19 -16.59
CA ILE A 749 -16.87 -0.23 -15.26
C ILE A 749 -16.92 1.17 -14.65
N ASP A 750 -16.65 2.20 -15.45
CA ASP A 750 -16.74 3.60 -15.04
C ASP A 750 -17.07 4.57 -16.20
N VAL A 751 -17.66 5.73 -15.86
CA VAL A 751 -17.85 6.87 -16.77
C VAL A 751 -16.93 8.01 -16.35
N ARG A 752 -16.12 8.51 -17.30
CA ARG A 752 -15.14 9.58 -17.08
C ARG A 752 -15.34 10.66 -18.15
N ALA A 753 -14.86 11.88 -17.88
CA ALA A 753 -15.06 13.04 -18.74
C ALA A 753 -14.60 12.85 -20.20
N HIS A 754 -13.50 12.12 -20.44
CA HIS A 754 -12.92 11.90 -21.78
C HIS A 754 -13.41 10.63 -22.47
N ALA A 755 -13.28 9.49 -21.79
CA ALA A 755 -13.69 8.19 -22.30
C ALA A 755 -14.07 7.25 -21.15
N PRO A 756 -15.09 6.39 -21.28
CA PRO A 756 -15.44 5.42 -20.26
C PRO A 756 -14.30 4.41 -20.01
N LEU A 757 -14.37 3.71 -18.89
CA LEU A 757 -13.64 2.45 -18.67
C LEU A 757 -14.65 1.32 -18.91
N VAL A 758 -14.37 0.46 -19.90
CA VAL A 758 -15.34 -0.55 -20.37
C VAL A 758 -14.87 -1.96 -20.10
N THR A 759 -15.82 -2.87 -19.86
CA THR A 759 -15.53 -4.30 -19.71
C THR A 759 -15.08 -4.87 -21.07
N PHE A 760 -13.98 -5.61 -21.09
CA PHE A 760 -13.52 -6.29 -22.31
C PHE A 760 -14.52 -7.39 -22.71
N SER A 761 -14.97 -7.38 -23.96
CA SER A 761 -15.76 -8.48 -24.54
C SER A 761 -15.46 -8.64 -26.04
N GLU A 762 -15.68 -9.83 -26.58
CA GLU A 762 -15.45 -10.13 -28.01
C GLU A 762 -16.38 -9.34 -28.96
N ASN A 763 -17.48 -8.77 -28.43
CA ASN A 763 -18.43 -7.95 -29.20
C ASN A 763 -18.21 -6.44 -29.03
N LEU A 764 -17.24 -6.02 -28.19
CA LEU A 764 -16.99 -4.61 -27.89
C LEU A 764 -16.64 -3.84 -29.18
N SER A 765 -17.47 -2.86 -29.51
CA SER A 765 -17.29 -2.02 -30.70
C SER A 765 -16.91 -0.59 -30.30
N CYS A 766 -15.64 -0.25 -30.48
CA CYS A 766 -15.09 1.06 -30.16
C CYS A 766 -14.48 1.71 -31.41
N ILE A 767 -15.01 2.86 -31.82
CA ILE A 767 -14.59 3.57 -33.04
C ILE A 767 -13.79 4.81 -32.67
N ARG A 768 -12.63 5.00 -33.31
CA ARG A 768 -11.78 6.20 -33.13
C ARG A 768 -11.73 7.00 -34.44
N GLY A 769 -12.31 8.20 -34.44
CA GLY A 769 -12.36 9.08 -35.62
C GLY A 769 -13.12 8.46 -36.81
N HIS A 770 -12.38 7.84 -37.74
CA HIS A 770 -12.90 7.14 -38.92
C HIS A 770 -12.60 5.62 -38.92
N SER A 771 -11.71 5.15 -38.06
CA SER A 771 -11.21 3.77 -38.08
C SER A 771 -11.89 2.91 -37.00
N PRO A 772 -12.57 1.81 -37.36
CA PRO A 772 -13.06 0.84 -36.39
C PRO A 772 -11.91 -0.03 -35.87
N ASN A 773 -11.83 -0.22 -34.55
CA ASN A 773 -10.95 -1.18 -33.88
C ASN A 773 -9.46 -1.14 -34.32
N GLN A 774 -8.70 -0.10 -33.93
CA GLN A 774 -7.26 -0.29 -33.68
C GLN A 774 -7.08 -1.36 -32.58
N ALA A 775 -5.93 -2.04 -32.57
CA ALA A 775 -5.65 -3.13 -31.63
C ALA A 775 -5.66 -2.64 -30.17
N MET A 776 -6.75 -2.91 -29.45
CA MET A 776 -7.00 -2.37 -28.12
C MET A 776 -6.04 -2.96 -27.08
N THR A 777 -5.25 -2.12 -26.43
CA THR A 777 -4.41 -2.50 -25.29
C THR A 777 -5.28 -2.78 -24.05
N SER A 778 -5.46 -4.06 -23.73
CA SER A 778 -6.13 -4.48 -22.50
C SER A 778 -5.26 -4.22 -21.28
N THR A 779 -5.78 -3.51 -20.28
CA THR A 779 -5.15 -3.41 -18.95
C THR A 779 -5.61 -4.59 -18.07
N LEU A 780 -4.95 -4.77 -16.92
CA LEU A 780 -5.40 -5.72 -15.88
C LEU A 780 -6.78 -5.39 -15.27
N VAL A 781 -7.34 -4.20 -15.55
CA VAL A 781 -8.57 -3.66 -14.94
C VAL A 781 -9.69 -3.46 -15.98
N GLY A 782 -9.44 -3.75 -17.26
CA GLY A 782 -10.39 -3.56 -18.36
C GLY A 782 -9.79 -2.82 -19.56
N VAL A 783 -10.65 -2.32 -20.45
CA VAL A 783 -10.21 -1.54 -21.62
C VAL A 783 -10.32 -0.05 -21.30
N ASP A 784 -9.16 0.57 -21.09
CA ASP A 784 -9.08 2.02 -20.96
C ASP A 784 -9.08 2.67 -22.35
N VAL A 785 -10.24 3.17 -22.76
CA VAL A 785 -10.42 3.83 -24.07
C VAL A 785 -9.58 5.11 -24.21
N HIS A 786 -9.10 5.71 -23.10
CA HIS A 786 -8.14 6.83 -23.15
C HIS A 786 -6.75 6.40 -23.63
N GLN A 787 -6.29 5.20 -23.25
CA GLN A 787 -4.93 4.73 -23.58
C GLN A 787 -4.79 4.35 -25.06
N ILE A 788 -5.91 4.12 -25.76
CA ILE A 788 -6.00 3.84 -27.19
C ILE A 788 -5.90 5.14 -28.04
N ALA A 789 -5.88 6.31 -27.40
CA ALA A 789 -5.76 7.60 -28.07
C ALA A 789 -4.30 7.98 -28.44
N HIS A 790 -3.29 7.30 -27.88
CA HIS A 790 -1.87 7.68 -27.96
C HIS A 790 -1.15 7.33 -29.28
N ASP A 791 -1.88 7.14 -30.39
CA ASP A 791 -1.29 7.16 -31.74
C ASP A 791 -1.25 8.62 -32.20
N TYR A 792 -0.08 9.23 -32.10
CA TYR A 792 0.18 10.65 -32.42
C TYR A 792 0.54 10.87 -33.90
N GLU A 793 0.79 9.82 -34.69
CA GLU A 793 1.39 9.95 -36.03
C GLU A 793 0.36 10.04 -37.17
N SER A 794 -0.94 9.88 -36.88
CA SER A 794 -2.00 9.76 -37.90
C SER A 794 -3.23 10.66 -37.64
N SER A 795 -3.06 11.98 -37.75
CA SER A 795 -4.19 12.92 -37.70
C SER A 795 -5.21 12.64 -38.82
N PRO A 796 -6.51 12.44 -38.51
CA PRO A 796 -7.53 12.13 -39.52
C PRO A 796 -8.12 13.36 -40.24
N ILE A 797 -7.46 14.52 -40.19
CA ILE A 797 -7.86 15.74 -40.90
C ILE A 797 -7.87 15.49 -42.42
N GLY A 798 -8.86 16.03 -43.13
CA GLY A 798 -9.04 15.82 -44.57
C GLY A 798 -9.79 14.53 -44.97
N LEU A 799 -10.14 13.66 -44.02
CA LEU A 799 -10.92 12.44 -44.30
C LEU A 799 -12.43 12.72 -44.27
N PRO A 800 -13.19 12.45 -45.35
CA PRO A 800 -14.62 12.77 -45.41
C PRO A 800 -15.49 11.99 -44.43
N GLY A 801 -16.54 12.62 -43.92
CA GLY A 801 -17.53 12.04 -43.01
C GLY A 801 -17.04 11.82 -41.58
N CYS A 802 -15.87 12.36 -41.23
CA CYS A 802 -15.35 12.46 -39.87
C CYS A 802 -16.23 13.37 -38.99
N ALA A 803 -16.06 13.24 -37.67
CA ALA A 803 -16.58 14.17 -36.69
C ALA A 803 -15.56 14.39 -35.56
N TRP A 804 -15.65 15.56 -34.95
CA TRP A 804 -14.61 16.18 -34.13
C TRP A 804 -15.24 16.92 -32.96
N ILE A 805 -14.45 17.19 -31.93
CA ILE A 805 -14.76 18.22 -30.95
C ILE A 805 -13.88 19.43 -31.23
N LEU A 806 -14.50 20.53 -31.66
CA LEU A 806 -13.84 21.82 -31.71
C LEU A 806 -13.78 22.36 -30.27
N HIS A 807 -12.58 22.39 -29.70
CA HIS A 807 -12.36 22.75 -28.29
C HIS A 807 -11.80 24.17 -28.18
N ARG A 808 -12.58 25.06 -27.56
CA ARG A 808 -12.27 26.49 -27.40
C ARG A 808 -11.46 26.73 -26.13
N ILE A 809 -10.39 25.94 -25.94
CA ILE A 809 -9.66 25.74 -24.67
C ILE A 809 -9.18 27.01 -23.97
N PHE A 810 -8.90 28.08 -24.73
CA PHE A 810 -8.50 29.39 -24.21
C PHE A 810 -9.54 30.50 -24.46
N ARG A 811 -10.40 30.38 -25.49
CA ARG A 811 -11.21 31.48 -26.05
C ARG A 811 -10.27 32.67 -26.37
N SER A 812 -10.49 33.87 -25.84
CA SER A 812 -9.50 34.98 -25.92
C SER A 812 -8.56 35.05 -24.71
N GLU A 813 -7.46 35.80 -24.84
CA GLU A 813 -6.49 36.08 -23.77
C GLU A 813 -7.13 36.49 -22.43
N ILE A 814 -8.14 37.36 -22.48
CA ILE A 814 -8.82 37.88 -21.27
C ILE A 814 -9.71 36.81 -20.63
N GLU A 815 -10.39 36.01 -21.45
CA GLU A 815 -11.23 34.90 -20.99
C GLU A 815 -10.38 33.79 -20.36
N TYR A 816 -9.27 33.42 -21.01
CA TYR A 816 -8.25 32.52 -20.49
C TYR A 816 -7.74 33.00 -19.11
N CYS A 817 -7.21 34.22 -19.03
CA CYS A 817 -6.65 34.79 -17.80
C CYS A 817 -7.66 34.87 -16.67
N HIS A 818 -8.91 35.27 -16.96
CA HIS A 818 -9.98 35.27 -15.97
C HIS A 818 -10.32 33.84 -15.49
N SER A 819 -10.29 32.85 -16.40
CA SER A 819 -10.57 31.44 -16.06
C SER A 819 -9.54 30.81 -15.12
N LEU A 820 -8.32 31.35 -15.02
CA LEU A 820 -7.27 30.86 -14.12
C LEU A 820 -7.67 31.01 -12.64
N PHE A 821 -8.47 32.03 -12.31
CA PHE A 821 -8.96 32.29 -10.95
C PHE A 821 -10.16 31.41 -10.53
N LYS A 822 -10.68 30.54 -11.42
CA LYS A 822 -11.69 29.54 -11.04
C LYS A 822 -11.02 28.44 -10.21
N LYS A 823 -11.26 28.45 -8.90
CA LYS A 823 -10.70 27.48 -7.94
C LYS A 823 -11.13 26.04 -8.24
N ASN A 824 -10.19 25.12 -8.16
CA ASN A 824 -10.49 23.69 -8.12
C ASN A 824 -10.88 23.29 -6.68
N VAL A 825 -12.17 23.08 -6.44
CA VAL A 825 -12.73 22.79 -5.10
C VAL A 825 -12.16 21.50 -4.47
N ASN A 826 -11.59 20.61 -5.29
CA ASN A 826 -11.09 19.30 -4.85
C ASN A 826 -9.56 19.27 -4.66
N ASP A 827 -8.83 20.36 -4.93
CA ASP A 827 -7.38 20.40 -4.77
C ASP A 827 -7.02 20.55 -3.27
N PRO A 828 -6.33 19.59 -2.64
CA PRO A 828 -5.97 19.65 -1.22
C PRO A 828 -4.99 20.78 -0.88
N GLY A 829 -4.32 21.37 -1.87
CA GLY A 829 -3.50 22.57 -1.72
C GLY A 829 -4.31 23.89 -1.71
N ASN A 830 -5.57 23.87 -2.18
CA ASN A 830 -6.43 25.06 -2.37
C ASN A 830 -5.68 26.26 -3.01
N PRO A 831 -5.04 26.06 -4.19
CA PRO A 831 -4.27 27.11 -4.85
C PRO A 831 -5.19 28.22 -5.34
N ILE A 832 -4.61 29.42 -5.51
CA ILE A 832 -5.36 30.57 -6.05
C ILE A 832 -5.66 30.39 -7.54
N PHE A 833 -4.76 29.72 -8.25
CA PHE A 833 -4.85 29.51 -9.68
C PHE A 833 -4.97 28.04 -10.05
N LYS A 834 -5.62 27.76 -11.18
CA LYS A 834 -5.56 26.44 -11.83
C LYS A 834 -4.12 25.93 -11.96
N ASP A 835 -3.96 24.65 -11.71
CA ASP A 835 -2.74 23.85 -11.83
C ASP A 835 -2.53 23.31 -13.25
N ASN A 836 -3.62 22.98 -13.94
CA ASN A 836 -3.63 22.29 -15.24
C ASN A 836 -3.58 23.23 -16.46
N ARG A 837 -2.67 24.22 -16.45
CA ARG A 837 -2.45 25.16 -17.58
C ARG A 837 -0.97 25.56 -17.68
N ASP A 838 -0.44 25.63 -18.90
CA ASP A 838 0.99 25.89 -19.17
C ASP A 838 1.27 27.27 -19.83
N GLY A 839 0.25 28.11 -19.98
CA GLY A 839 0.32 29.43 -20.63
C GLY A 839 -0.67 29.61 -21.78
N TYR A 840 -0.83 30.86 -22.23
CA TYR A 840 -1.62 31.22 -23.42
C TYR A 840 -0.72 31.14 -24.65
N HIS A 841 -0.56 29.93 -25.19
CA HIS A 841 0.42 29.64 -26.23
C HIS A 841 -0.19 29.27 -27.58
N PHE A 842 0.29 29.96 -28.62
CA PHE A 842 -0.03 29.67 -30.01
C PHE A 842 0.93 28.62 -30.56
N TYR A 843 0.40 27.44 -30.85
CA TYR A 843 1.08 26.44 -31.68
C TYR A 843 0.69 26.69 -33.14
N PRO A 844 1.60 26.49 -34.11
CA PRO A 844 1.26 26.61 -35.52
C PRO A 844 0.23 25.53 -35.89
N SER A 845 -0.74 25.90 -36.72
CA SER A 845 -1.81 25.01 -37.16
C SER A 845 -1.33 23.69 -37.73
N THR A 846 -2.09 22.62 -37.47
CA THR A 846 -1.85 21.31 -38.08
C THR A 846 -1.97 21.43 -39.62
N PRO A 847 -1.05 20.85 -40.42
CA PRO A 847 -1.07 21.00 -41.87
C PRO A 847 -2.43 20.64 -42.49
N GLY A 848 -3.01 21.57 -43.25
CA GLY A 848 -4.32 21.41 -43.89
C GLY A 848 -5.54 21.63 -42.98
N ALA A 849 -5.36 21.96 -41.69
CA ALA A 849 -6.48 22.16 -40.78
C ALA A 849 -7.38 23.36 -41.16
N HIS A 850 -6.81 24.46 -41.63
CA HIS A 850 -7.58 25.60 -42.17
C HIS A 850 -8.38 25.20 -43.41
N ASP A 851 -7.73 24.67 -44.46
CA ASP A 851 -8.41 24.25 -45.70
C ASP A 851 -9.55 23.24 -45.43
N TYR A 852 -9.34 22.34 -44.46
CA TYR A 852 -10.35 21.37 -44.03
C TYR A 852 -11.50 22.02 -43.25
N LEU A 853 -11.23 22.90 -42.29
CA LEU A 853 -12.29 23.54 -41.50
C LEU A 853 -13.04 24.64 -42.26
N ASP A 854 -12.40 25.38 -43.17
CA ASP A 854 -13.09 26.30 -44.09
C ASP A 854 -14.03 25.54 -45.05
N HIS A 855 -13.69 24.27 -45.38
CA HIS A 855 -14.58 23.38 -46.14
C HIS A 855 -15.73 22.82 -45.28
N VAL A 856 -15.42 22.35 -44.07
CA VAL A 856 -16.40 21.73 -43.15
C VAL A 856 -17.34 22.75 -42.52
N LEU A 857 -16.92 24.00 -42.31
CA LEU A 857 -17.68 25.11 -41.74
C LEU A 857 -17.90 26.26 -42.75
N PRO A 858 -18.66 26.07 -43.85
CA PRO A 858 -18.88 27.14 -44.83
C PRO A 858 -19.46 28.40 -44.17
N SER A 859 -18.86 29.56 -44.42
CA SER A 859 -19.20 30.81 -43.72
C SER A 859 -20.69 31.21 -43.86
N ALA A 860 -21.35 30.77 -44.93
CA ALA A 860 -22.78 30.97 -45.16
C ALA A 860 -23.68 30.11 -44.24
N GLU A 861 -23.23 28.94 -43.80
CA GLU A 861 -23.94 28.11 -42.81
C GLU A 861 -23.61 28.56 -41.38
N VAL A 862 -22.34 28.91 -41.11
CA VAL A 862 -21.92 29.53 -39.85
C VAL A 862 -22.72 30.81 -39.55
N ALA A 863 -22.92 31.67 -40.55
CA ALA A 863 -23.72 32.88 -40.39
C ALA A 863 -25.21 32.60 -40.05
N LYS A 864 -25.82 31.54 -40.60
CA LYS A 864 -27.18 31.12 -40.23
C LYS A 864 -27.22 30.59 -38.79
N TYR A 865 -26.22 29.81 -38.41
CA TYR A 865 -26.07 29.27 -37.06
C TYR A 865 -25.85 30.37 -36.01
N HIS A 866 -25.11 31.42 -36.34
CA HIS A 866 -24.97 32.61 -35.49
C HIS A 866 -26.29 33.40 -35.39
N GLN A 867 -27.07 33.49 -36.47
CA GLN A 867 -28.42 34.07 -36.40
C GLN A 867 -29.35 33.24 -35.49
N SER A 868 -29.38 31.91 -35.62
CA SER A 868 -30.24 31.07 -34.78
C SER A 868 -29.81 31.08 -33.30
N LEU A 869 -28.51 31.25 -33.01
CA LEU A 869 -28.00 31.47 -31.66
C LEU A 869 -28.54 32.77 -31.05
N ASN A 870 -28.53 33.87 -31.82
CA ASN A 870 -29.11 35.15 -31.39
C ASN A 870 -30.63 35.01 -31.16
N ASP A 871 -31.35 34.42 -32.12
CA ASP A 871 -32.80 34.19 -32.02
C ASP A 871 -33.15 33.33 -30.78
N PHE A 872 -32.31 32.35 -30.43
CA PHE A 872 -32.44 31.51 -29.23
C PHE A 872 -32.19 32.31 -27.94
N ILE A 873 -31.12 33.12 -27.89
CA ILE A 873 -30.76 33.96 -26.74
C ILE A 873 -31.86 35.01 -26.46
N ASP A 874 -32.40 35.63 -27.50
CA ASP A 874 -33.46 36.64 -27.38
C ASP A 874 -34.81 36.00 -27.02
N SER A 875 -35.18 34.87 -27.62
CA SER A 875 -36.43 34.16 -27.29
C SER A 875 -36.44 33.56 -25.89
N CYS A 876 -35.29 33.14 -25.36
CA CYS A 876 -35.13 32.74 -23.95
C CYS A 876 -35.07 33.92 -22.98
N GLY A 877 -34.92 35.16 -23.46
CA GLY A 877 -34.84 36.37 -22.62
C GLY A 877 -33.58 36.46 -21.75
N ILE A 878 -32.50 35.76 -22.14
CA ILE A 878 -31.26 35.58 -21.35
C ILE A 878 -30.13 36.53 -21.74
N SER A 879 -30.29 37.30 -22.82
CA SER A 879 -29.29 38.25 -23.35
C SER A 879 -28.72 39.19 -22.28
N ALA A 880 -29.57 39.75 -21.41
CA ALA A 880 -29.15 40.63 -20.32
C ALA A 880 -28.34 39.93 -19.22
N ASP A 881 -28.58 38.65 -18.96
CA ASP A 881 -27.84 37.86 -17.97
C ASP A 881 -26.46 37.49 -18.51
N ILE A 882 -26.41 37.03 -19.77
CA ILE A 882 -25.17 36.69 -20.48
C ILE A 882 -24.25 37.92 -20.55
N ASN A 883 -24.78 39.07 -20.97
CA ASN A 883 -24.00 40.30 -21.09
C ASN A 883 -23.48 40.79 -19.72
N ALA A 884 -24.30 40.78 -18.68
CA ALA A 884 -23.85 41.13 -17.33
C ALA A 884 -22.72 40.21 -16.83
N SER A 885 -22.76 38.91 -17.15
CA SER A 885 -21.66 37.98 -16.83
C SER A 885 -20.42 38.19 -17.72
N ARG A 886 -20.56 38.66 -18.96
CA ARG A 886 -19.43 39.06 -19.83
C ARG A 886 -18.76 40.35 -19.35
N ASP A 887 -19.54 41.33 -18.89
CA ASP A 887 -19.05 42.63 -18.39
C ASP A 887 -18.14 42.52 -17.14
N HIS A 888 -18.20 41.40 -16.42
CA HIS A 888 -17.28 41.11 -15.30
C HIS A 888 -15.94 40.49 -15.73
N ILE A 889 -15.81 40.00 -16.96
CA ILE A 889 -14.62 39.33 -17.49
C ILE A 889 -13.77 40.37 -18.24
N THR A 890 -13.02 41.17 -17.48
CA THR A 890 -12.26 42.32 -18.01
C THR A 890 -10.81 42.33 -17.54
N GLU A 891 -9.97 43.02 -18.31
CA GLU A 891 -8.58 43.33 -17.95
C GLU A 891 -8.47 44.05 -16.60
N THR A 892 -9.37 45.00 -16.31
CA THR A 892 -9.44 45.68 -15.01
C THR A 892 -9.73 44.70 -13.87
N GLU A 893 -10.66 43.77 -14.04
CA GLU A 893 -10.99 42.81 -12.97
C GLU A 893 -9.89 41.75 -12.77
N ILE A 894 -9.15 41.39 -13.82
CA ILE A 894 -7.93 40.58 -13.68
C ILE A 894 -6.88 41.35 -12.87
N TYR A 895 -6.63 42.63 -13.16
CA TYR A 895 -5.73 43.44 -12.35
C TYR A 895 -6.22 43.64 -10.91
N ASN A 896 -7.53 43.78 -10.66
CA ASN A 896 -8.09 43.82 -9.30
C ASN A 896 -7.75 42.54 -8.53
N LYS A 897 -7.93 41.36 -9.15
CA LYS A 897 -7.63 40.06 -8.54
C LYS A 897 -6.14 39.83 -8.31
N LEU A 898 -5.28 40.29 -9.23
CA LEU A 898 -3.81 40.24 -9.09
C LEU A 898 -3.32 41.19 -7.98
N ASN A 899 -3.77 42.45 -7.98
CA ASN A 899 -3.40 43.43 -6.96
C ASN A 899 -3.98 43.11 -5.56
N GLY A 900 -4.98 42.23 -5.48
CA GLY A 900 -5.55 41.71 -4.23
C GLY A 900 -4.78 40.54 -3.59
N LEU A 901 -3.73 40.03 -4.23
CA LEU A 901 -2.90 38.94 -3.70
C LEU A 901 -2.03 39.45 -2.54
N THR A 902 -1.92 38.68 -1.46
CA THR A 902 -1.00 39.03 -0.37
C THR A 902 0.45 38.68 -0.76
N PRO A 903 1.48 39.30 -0.12
CA PRO A 903 2.88 38.91 -0.33
C PRO A 903 3.14 37.42 -0.07
N LYS A 904 2.38 36.80 0.85
CA LYS A 904 2.45 35.35 1.12
C LYS A 904 1.90 34.51 -0.04
N ASP A 905 0.85 34.99 -0.70
CA ASP A 905 0.27 34.33 -1.87
C ASP A 905 1.18 34.46 -3.07
N LEU A 906 1.77 35.65 -3.31
CA LEU A 906 2.78 35.85 -4.35
C LEU A 906 3.97 34.91 -4.15
N MET A 907 4.53 34.82 -2.93
CA MET A 907 5.60 33.86 -2.63
C MET A 907 5.21 32.39 -2.84
N ARG A 908 3.95 31.99 -2.58
CA ARG A 908 3.48 30.62 -2.80
C ARG A 908 3.28 30.31 -4.29
N GLU A 909 2.68 31.24 -5.02
CA GLU A 909 2.20 30.99 -6.39
C GLU A 909 3.21 31.42 -7.48
N SER A 910 4.28 32.17 -7.17
CA SER A 910 5.16 32.82 -8.16
C SER A 910 5.67 31.89 -9.28
N ALA A 911 6.11 30.67 -8.94
CA ALA A 911 6.55 29.69 -9.93
C ALA A 911 5.41 29.21 -10.86
N ARG A 912 4.19 29.07 -10.31
CA ARG A 912 2.97 28.75 -11.08
C ARG A 912 2.55 29.94 -11.95
N MET A 913 2.52 31.15 -11.38
CA MET A 913 2.19 32.40 -12.08
C MET A 913 3.09 32.65 -13.29
N SER A 914 4.39 32.36 -13.15
CA SER A 914 5.38 32.43 -14.25
C SER A 914 5.00 31.58 -15.47
N SER A 915 4.35 30.42 -15.23
CA SER A 915 3.90 29.50 -16.29
C SER A 915 2.51 29.85 -16.79
N ILE A 916 1.49 29.90 -15.91
CA ILE A 916 0.08 30.06 -16.33
C ILE A 916 -0.19 31.39 -17.06
N PHE A 917 0.55 32.46 -16.74
CA PHE A 917 0.43 33.76 -17.43
C PHE A 917 1.43 33.93 -18.58
N SER A 918 2.28 32.93 -18.86
CA SER A 918 3.15 32.92 -20.04
C SER A 918 2.34 33.12 -21.32
N GLY A 919 2.87 33.91 -22.26
CA GLY A 919 2.17 34.30 -23.49
C GLY A 919 1.09 35.39 -23.33
N THR A 920 0.81 35.87 -22.10
CA THR A 920 -0.19 36.93 -21.83
C THR A 920 0.48 38.26 -21.45
N ARG A 921 -0.25 39.37 -21.61
CA ARG A 921 0.16 40.71 -21.11
C ARG A 921 0.41 40.77 -19.60
N PHE A 922 -0.19 39.85 -18.83
CA PHE A 922 -0.07 39.81 -17.37
C PHE A 922 1.23 39.14 -16.90
N ALA A 923 1.98 38.49 -17.81
CA ALA A 923 3.30 37.91 -17.51
C ALA A 923 4.28 38.92 -16.91
N ASP A 924 4.26 40.17 -17.38
CA ASP A 924 5.17 41.21 -16.90
C ASP A 924 4.68 41.87 -15.60
N TRP A 925 3.37 41.85 -15.30
CA TRP A 925 2.87 42.22 -13.97
C TRP A 925 3.43 41.26 -12.91
N HIS A 926 3.42 39.96 -13.18
CA HIS A 926 3.99 38.96 -12.27
C HIS A 926 5.49 39.19 -12.04
N LYS A 927 6.30 39.31 -13.11
CA LYS A 927 7.76 39.56 -13.03
C LYS A 927 8.16 40.86 -12.32
N THR A 928 7.23 41.79 -12.09
CA THR A 928 7.51 43.10 -11.47
C THR A 928 6.94 43.24 -10.06
N ASN A 929 6.14 42.28 -9.58
CA ASN A 929 5.48 42.35 -8.27
C ASN A 929 5.66 41.09 -7.40
N ALA A 930 6.30 40.03 -7.91
CA ALA A 930 6.67 38.81 -7.19
C ALA A 930 8.17 38.73 -6.89
#